data_AF-A0A3C2BAA5-F1
#
_entry.id   AF-A0A3C2BAA5-F1
#
_cell.length_a   1.000
_cell.length_b   1.000
_cell.length_c   1.000
_cell.angle_alpha   90.00
_cell.angle_beta   90.00
_cell.angle_gamma   90.00
#
_symmetry.space_group_name_H-M   'P 1'
#
loop_
_entity.id
_entity.type
_entity.pdbx_description
1 polymer ?
#
loop_
_entity_poly.entity_id
_entity_poly.type
_entity_poly.pdbx_seq_one_letter_code
_entity_poly.pdbx_strand_id
1 'polypeptide(L)'
;MLLKVFFVLAMLLSFAVSVLFFFNIKGKFNSKVQRKFLWFATVFMSVIAVTDISGLIDFGTYHSAFAFMGFVNLCELILYALYDRHKFKFIEFSSKILVIASVLELTVFNFPAYHLWGGGYTEKELDIDNAVIECGIRNDDGSIIVGDGAEMVVTFEGINTQVGTVKADVLFRKEDTKEAKFILDIKDTTQTENYRFNIANSRIVEKREKSNTIICDFSGDVSDIRVKLTPANNSEIILKRVYINTDVPFDISLVRFFFITLVSVFIYSVMHESFMKKSFSDNRKFCRIASAVVTIACCISAFSVLDYKLGDKSWSDEFKQKTGNQMTQELVDAFENGQVNLLAQPSEELNALENPYDRNARESSGAYALWDHVYYGNNYYSYYGIAPVVLFFLPYHKLTGYYCPDSLAVLVFALIGIAGLTKLFSSFIKKWFPDTETGIYITCLILIQTLSGVWFSIGRVWFYETAMAAGFAFLSWGVHFLFESNIMGKEKIILSKAFLASLFSATAVLCRPTLALYCVCIAVFMLMAFKKSGENTKKRLIYLAYAFVPMVCLGIVQMIYNYARFGSPLDFGIQYSLTINDFTKSQYHTDFVLVAWFNYLFNIPSFSASYPFISTHFQTLDTNGFFYEDTLSTANTSGLLFLALPMFAYMLSGKAFKKLPDRQSKINSLAYIAVPCVLIPVVIIASVWESGYAVRYMLDFSWEMIIGSLAIIFFLMRKTENITIKKLVKAFLCFSMVWALIVGGVQSVNQMFRYAEYHYDYPEIAYSLEQIFAFWR
;
A
#
# COMPACT_ATOMS: atom_id res chain seq x y z
N MET A 1 -31.92 23.94 14.91
CA MET A 1 -33.00 22.99 15.32
C MET A 1 -33.80 22.45 14.13
N LEU A 2 -34.39 23.28 13.26
CA LEU A 2 -35.18 22.83 12.09
C LEU A 2 -34.43 21.86 11.16
N LEU A 3 -33.16 22.17 10.86
CA LEU A 3 -32.32 21.32 10.01
C LEU A 3 -32.04 19.94 10.61
N LYS A 4 -31.84 19.86 11.94
CA LYS A 4 -31.66 18.59 12.67
C LYS A 4 -32.90 17.70 12.54
N VAL A 5 -34.10 18.28 12.72
CA VAL A 5 -35.37 17.56 12.57
C VAL A 5 -35.57 17.08 11.13
N PHE A 6 -35.28 17.95 10.16
CA PHE A 6 -35.38 17.59 8.74
C PHE A 6 -34.44 16.44 8.37
N PHE A 7 -33.19 16.48 8.84
CA PHE A 7 -32.22 15.39 8.66
C PHE A 7 -32.73 14.07 9.23
N VAL A 8 -33.24 14.05 10.47
CA VAL A 8 -33.77 12.83 11.10
C VAL A 8 -34.93 12.25 10.29
N LEU A 9 -35.86 13.10 9.82
CA LEU A 9 -36.98 12.65 8.99
C LEU A 9 -36.52 12.07 7.65
N ALA A 10 -35.55 12.72 6.98
CA ALA A 10 -34.99 12.24 5.72
C ALA A 10 -34.24 10.91 5.90
N MET A 11 -33.47 10.78 6.99
CA MET A 11 -32.75 9.56 7.33
C MET A 11 -33.72 8.40 7.59
N LEU A 12 -34.77 8.62 8.41
CA LEU A 12 -35.81 7.61 8.66
C LEU A 12 -36.56 7.22 7.38
N LEU A 13 -36.85 8.18 6.51
CA LEU A 13 -37.47 7.90 5.21
C LEU A 13 -36.56 7.06 4.31
N SER A 14 -35.26 7.39 4.23
CA SER A 14 -34.27 6.61 3.46
C SER A 14 -34.16 5.17 3.96
N PHE A 15 -34.09 4.97 5.28
CA PHE A 15 -34.07 3.63 5.87
C PHE A 15 -35.36 2.87 5.60
N ALA A 16 -36.52 3.51 5.76
CA ALA A 16 -37.81 2.88 5.48
C ALA A 16 -37.90 2.44 4.01
N VAL A 17 -37.49 3.30 3.06
CA VAL A 17 -37.43 2.97 1.63
C VAL A 17 -36.53 1.77 1.37
N SER A 18 -35.32 1.78 1.92
CA SER A 18 -34.34 0.70 1.71
C SER A 18 -34.81 -0.63 2.30
N VAL A 19 -35.40 -0.62 3.50
CA VAL A 19 -35.99 -1.79 4.14
C VAL A 19 -37.18 -2.33 3.35
N LEU A 20 -38.04 -1.46 2.82
CA LEU A 20 -39.18 -1.85 1.99
C LEU A 20 -38.72 -2.45 0.64
N PHE A 21 -37.66 -1.93 0.01
CA PHE A 21 -37.05 -2.56 -1.16
C PHE A 21 -36.56 -3.98 -0.83
N PHE A 22 -35.84 -4.15 0.27
CA PHE A 22 -35.40 -5.46 0.74
C PHE A 22 -36.56 -6.44 0.97
N PHE A 23 -37.66 -6.00 1.59
CA PHE A 23 -38.84 -6.85 1.79
C PHE A 23 -39.57 -7.21 0.49
N ASN A 24 -39.59 -6.30 -0.48
CA ASN A 24 -40.11 -6.58 -1.83
C ASN A 24 -39.23 -7.59 -2.56
N ILE A 25 -37.90 -7.51 -2.44
CA ILE A 25 -36.96 -8.52 -2.96
C ILE A 25 -37.26 -9.89 -2.34
N LYS A 26 -37.57 -9.96 -1.04
CA LYS A 26 -38.00 -11.22 -0.41
C LYS A 26 -39.36 -11.76 -0.85
N GLY A 27 -40.10 -11.03 -1.70
CA GLY A 27 -41.44 -11.41 -2.14
C GLY A 27 -42.48 -11.40 -1.01
N LYS A 28 -42.19 -10.74 0.12
CA LYS A 28 -43.08 -10.71 1.29
C LYS A 28 -44.16 -9.62 1.20
N PHE A 29 -43.96 -8.61 0.37
CA PHE A 29 -44.88 -7.49 0.18
C PHE A 29 -44.92 -7.12 -1.29
N ASN A 30 -46.12 -6.92 -1.86
CA ASN A 30 -46.24 -6.64 -3.29
C ASN A 30 -47.54 -5.91 -3.67
N SER A 31 -47.87 -4.79 -3.02
CA SER A 31 -49.02 -3.96 -3.41
C SER A 31 -48.66 -2.86 -4.41
N LYS A 32 -49.59 -2.51 -5.30
CA LYS A 32 -49.40 -1.43 -6.30
C LYS A 32 -49.18 -0.06 -5.65
N VAL A 33 -49.76 0.16 -4.47
CA VAL A 33 -49.63 1.39 -3.68
C VAL A 33 -48.21 1.53 -3.12
N GLN A 34 -47.65 0.46 -2.57
CA GLN A 34 -46.27 0.46 -2.05
C GLN A 34 -45.24 0.72 -3.13
N ARG A 35 -45.40 0.13 -4.33
CA ARG A 35 -44.49 0.39 -5.46
C ARG A 35 -44.51 1.87 -5.88
N LYS A 36 -45.70 2.49 -5.92
CA LYS A 36 -45.83 3.93 -6.21
C LYS A 36 -45.18 4.80 -5.12
N PHE A 37 -45.39 4.45 -3.85
CA PHE A 37 -44.75 5.13 -2.72
C PHE A 37 -43.23 5.03 -2.80
N LEU A 38 -42.67 3.85 -3.05
CA LEU A 38 -41.22 3.65 -3.17
C LEU A 38 -40.62 4.47 -4.30
N TRP A 39 -41.25 4.49 -5.47
CA TRP A 39 -40.82 5.33 -6.58
C TRP A 39 -40.86 6.81 -6.22
N PHE A 40 -41.97 7.28 -5.64
CA PHE A 40 -42.10 8.67 -5.22
C PHE A 40 -41.06 9.06 -4.18
N ALA A 41 -40.89 8.24 -3.13
CA ALA A 41 -39.91 8.49 -2.06
C ALA A 41 -38.47 8.42 -2.57
N THR A 42 -38.16 7.52 -3.50
CA THR A 42 -36.83 7.46 -4.14
C THR A 42 -36.57 8.71 -4.97
N VAL A 43 -37.52 9.13 -5.82
CA VAL A 43 -37.40 10.36 -6.61
C VAL A 43 -37.26 11.58 -5.71
N PHE A 44 -38.04 11.67 -4.63
CA PHE A 44 -37.94 12.75 -3.65
C PHE A 44 -36.55 12.80 -3.00
N MET A 45 -36.01 11.67 -2.55
CA MET A 45 -34.66 11.59 -2.00
C MET A 45 -33.58 11.92 -3.04
N SER A 46 -33.76 11.51 -4.30
CA SER A 46 -32.84 11.87 -5.39
C SER A 46 -32.84 13.37 -5.68
N VAL A 47 -33.99 14.05 -5.62
CA VAL A 47 -34.07 15.51 -5.76
C VAL A 47 -33.31 16.20 -4.62
N ILE A 48 -33.52 15.76 -3.38
CA ILE A 48 -32.79 16.27 -2.21
C ILE A 48 -31.27 16.04 -2.38
N ALA A 49 -30.87 14.86 -2.83
CA ALA A 49 -29.46 14.55 -3.10
C ALA A 49 -28.85 15.47 -4.16
N VAL A 50 -29.58 15.78 -5.24
CA VAL A 50 -29.12 16.73 -6.27
C VAL A 50 -28.99 18.14 -5.70
N THR A 51 -29.92 18.59 -4.86
CA THR A 51 -29.83 19.91 -4.21
C THR A 51 -28.64 20.02 -3.27
N ASP A 52 -28.26 18.93 -2.60
CA ASP A 52 -27.09 18.86 -1.73
C ASP A 52 -25.79 18.93 -2.55
N ILE A 53 -25.66 18.09 -3.58
CA ILE A 53 -24.48 18.06 -4.46
C ILE A 53 -24.26 19.39 -5.20
N SER A 54 -25.34 20.04 -5.64
CA SER A 54 -25.26 21.29 -6.42
C SER A 54 -25.09 22.54 -5.56
N GLY A 55 -25.18 22.43 -4.24
CA GLY A 55 -25.15 23.59 -3.32
C GLY A 55 -26.34 24.53 -3.48
N LEU A 56 -27.43 24.09 -4.12
CA LEU A 56 -28.66 24.90 -4.27
C LEU A 56 -29.35 25.16 -2.93
N ILE A 57 -29.16 24.26 -1.97
CA ILE A 57 -29.63 24.40 -0.59
C ILE A 57 -28.41 24.22 0.32
N ASP A 58 -28.20 25.17 1.23
CA ASP A 58 -27.19 25.05 2.27
C ASP A 58 -27.70 24.12 3.38
N PHE A 59 -27.21 22.87 3.37
CA PHE A 59 -27.48 21.88 4.41
C PHE A 59 -26.48 21.94 5.57
N GLY A 60 -25.61 22.96 5.61
CA GLY A 60 -24.64 23.19 6.68
C GLY A 60 -23.82 21.94 7.01
N THR A 61 -23.80 21.57 8.29
CA THR A 61 -23.05 20.41 8.80
C THR A 61 -23.53 19.05 8.30
N TYR A 62 -24.70 18.98 7.63
CA TYR A 62 -25.25 17.75 7.04
C TYR A 62 -24.97 17.62 5.54
N HIS A 63 -24.19 18.54 4.97
CA HIS A 63 -23.74 18.45 3.59
C HIS A 63 -23.14 17.06 3.30
N SER A 64 -23.39 16.52 2.11
CA SER A 64 -23.05 15.15 1.65
C SER A 64 -23.88 14.00 2.24
N ALA A 65 -24.48 14.14 3.43
CA ALA A 65 -25.28 13.07 4.03
C ALA A 65 -26.59 12.84 3.27
N PHE A 66 -27.23 13.92 2.78
CA PHE A 66 -28.43 13.84 1.96
C PHE A 66 -28.13 13.25 0.57
N ALA A 67 -27.02 13.67 -0.04
CA ALA A 67 -26.50 13.08 -1.27
C ALA A 67 -26.31 11.56 -1.15
N PHE A 68 -25.70 11.13 -0.04
CA PHE A 68 -25.48 9.72 0.27
C PHE A 68 -26.79 8.93 0.41
N MET A 69 -27.77 9.46 1.15
CA MET A 69 -29.08 8.80 1.30
C MET A 69 -29.79 8.58 -0.05
N GLY A 70 -29.79 9.60 -0.92
CA GLY A 70 -30.38 9.48 -2.25
C GLY A 70 -29.64 8.45 -3.12
N PHE A 71 -28.30 8.43 -3.04
CA PHE A 71 -27.47 7.44 -3.72
C PHE A 71 -27.80 6.01 -3.28
N VAL A 72 -27.89 5.74 -1.97
CA VAL A 72 -28.22 4.42 -1.43
C VAL A 72 -29.60 3.95 -1.93
N ASN A 73 -30.60 4.81 -1.88
CA ASN A 73 -31.95 4.49 -2.36
C ASN A 73 -31.97 4.17 -3.87
N LEU A 74 -31.16 4.87 -4.67
CA LEU A 74 -31.01 4.59 -6.10
C LEU A 74 -30.35 3.21 -6.34
N CYS A 75 -29.32 2.88 -5.56
CA CYS A 75 -28.70 1.55 -5.60
C CYS A 75 -29.69 0.44 -5.23
N GLU A 76 -30.51 0.63 -4.20
CA GLU A 76 -31.59 -0.33 -3.84
C GLU A 76 -32.60 -0.51 -4.97
N LEU A 77 -33.00 0.57 -5.64
CA LEU A 77 -33.90 0.49 -6.80
C LEU A 77 -33.29 -0.34 -7.93
N ILE A 78 -31.99 -0.16 -8.20
CA ILE A 78 -31.26 -0.96 -9.21
C ILE A 78 -31.20 -2.43 -8.80
N LEU A 79 -30.87 -2.73 -7.54
CA LEU A 79 -30.85 -4.12 -7.03
C LEU A 79 -32.23 -4.77 -7.12
N TYR A 80 -33.29 -4.04 -6.78
CA TYR A 80 -34.67 -4.51 -6.94
C TYR A 80 -35.00 -4.83 -8.41
N ALA A 81 -34.65 -3.94 -9.35
CA ALA A 81 -34.87 -4.16 -10.78
C ALA A 81 -34.10 -5.37 -11.32
N LEU A 82 -32.86 -5.58 -10.84
CA LEU A 82 -32.07 -6.76 -11.19
C LEU A 82 -32.65 -8.04 -10.59
N TYR A 83 -33.16 -7.98 -9.37
CA TYR A 83 -33.79 -9.12 -8.72
C TYR A 83 -35.10 -9.53 -9.42
N ASP A 84 -35.94 -8.57 -9.81
CA ASP A 84 -37.20 -8.86 -10.52
C ASP A 84 -36.96 -9.64 -11.83
N ARG A 85 -35.83 -9.35 -12.50
CA ARG A 85 -35.39 -10.04 -13.72
C ARG A 85 -34.75 -11.41 -13.47
N HIS A 86 -33.88 -11.53 -12.48
CA HIS A 86 -32.98 -12.69 -12.35
C HIS A 86 -33.22 -13.57 -11.11
N LYS A 87 -33.86 -13.03 -10.06
CA LYS A 87 -34.22 -13.74 -8.81
C LYS A 87 -33.06 -14.47 -8.10
N PHE A 88 -31.85 -13.90 -8.14
CA PHE A 88 -30.68 -14.47 -7.47
C PHE A 88 -30.63 -14.10 -5.98
N LYS A 89 -30.35 -15.07 -5.11
CA LYS A 89 -30.19 -14.87 -3.64
C LYS A 89 -29.03 -13.92 -3.30
N PHE A 90 -27.99 -13.91 -4.12
CA PHE A 90 -26.92 -12.92 -4.06
C PHE A 90 -27.41 -11.46 -4.02
N ILE A 91 -28.45 -11.12 -4.79
CA ILE A 91 -28.99 -9.76 -4.86
C ILE A 91 -29.73 -9.41 -3.56
N GLU A 92 -30.47 -10.37 -3.00
CA GLU A 92 -31.11 -10.23 -1.68
C GLU A 92 -30.08 -9.94 -0.58
N PHE A 93 -28.96 -10.68 -0.57
CA PHE A 93 -27.88 -10.44 0.38
C PHE A 93 -27.21 -9.07 0.17
N SER A 94 -27.02 -8.66 -1.09
CA SER A 94 -26.43 -7.37 -1.44
C SER A 94 -27.27 -6.20 -0.92
N SER A 95 -28.59 -6.24 -1.12
CA SER A 95 -29.54 -5.25 -0.58
C SER A 95 -29.47 -5.22 0.96
N LYS A 96 -29.47 -6.38 1.63
CA LYS A 96 -29.32 -6.42 3.09
C LYS A 96 -28.06 -5.72 3.59
N ILE A 97 -26.91 -5.98 2.95
CA ILE A 97 -25.64 -5.38 3.35
C ILE A 97 -25.60 -3.88 3.03
N LEU A 98 -26.20 -3.45 1.92
CA LEU A 98 -26.31 -2.04 1.55
C LEU A 98 -27.06 -1.24 2.62
N VAL A 99 -28.20 -1.76 3.10
CA VAL A 99 -28.95 -1.19 4.24
C VAL A 99 -28.10 -1.12 5.51
N ILE A 100 -27.41 -2.21 5.86
CA ILE A 100 -26.59 -2.24 7.08
C ILE A 100 -25.46 -1.22 6.99
N ALA A 101 -24.76 -1.17 5.86
CA ALA A 101 -23.66 -0.24 5.65
C ALA A 101 -24.13 1.22 5.65
N SER A 102 -25.30 1.54 5.08
CA SER A 102 -25.84 2.90 5.10
C SER A 102 -26.27 3.34 6.50
N VAL A 103 -26.87 2.44 7.28
CA VAL A 103 -27.17 2.70 8.69
C VAL A 103 -25.89 2.97 9.47
N LEU A 104 -24.87 2.13 9.34
CA LEU A 104 -23.59 2.34 10.02
C LEU A 104 -22.94 3.67 9.63
N GLU A 105 -22.95 4.01 8.35
CA GLU A 105 -22.34 5.24 7.83
C GLU A 105 -23.03 6.51 8.35
N LEU A 106 -24.36 6.53 8.37
CA LEU A 106 -25.13 7.69 8.85
C LEU A 106 -25.19 7.78 10.37
N THR A 107 -24.88 6.70 11.11
CA THR A 107 -24.98 6.66 12.58
C THR A 107 -23.62 6.46 13.23
N VAL A 108 -23.17 5.22 13.39
CA VAL A 108 -21.95 4.82 14.11
C VAL A 108 -20.72 5.57 13.58
N PHE A 109 -20.57 5.66 12.25
CA PHE A 109 -19.37 6.25 11.66
C PHE A 109 -19.33 7.77 11.67
N ASN A 110 -20.46 8.42 11.98
CA ASN A 110 -20.60 9.86 12.13
C ASN A 110 -21.07 10.23 13.55
N PHE A 111 -20.76 9.39 14.55
CA PHE A 111 -21.17 9.59 15.94
C PHE A 111 -20.84 10.99 16.50
N PRO A 112 -19.64 11.57 16.25
CA PRO A 112 -19.30 12.96 16.59
C PRO A 112 -20.31 14.03 16.19
N ALA A 113 -20.97 13.89 15.04
CA ALA A 113 -21.95 14.87 14.54
C ALA A 113 -23.20 14.99 15.43
N TYR A 114 -23.41 14.02 16.32
CA TYR A 114 -24.52 13.96 17.26
C TYR A 114 -24.17 14.50 18.65
N HIS A 115 -22.91 14.87 18.92
CA HIS A 115 -22.41 15.24 20.26
C HIS A 115 -23.26 16.33 20.93
N LEU A 116 -23.59 17.38 20.19
CA LEU A 116 -24.33 18.54 20.71
C LEU A 116 -25.85 18.35 20.76
N TRP A 117 -26.40 17.18 20.40
CA TRP A 117 -27.86 16.99 20.32
C TRP A 117 -28.52 16.82 21.69
N GLY A 118 -27.76 16.43 22.73
CA GLY A 118 -28.28 16.09 24.05
C GLY A 118 -28.08 17.14 25.15
N GLY A 119 -27.46 18.29 24.87
CA GLY A 119 -27.04 19.26 25.89
C GLY A 119 -27.59 20.68 25.68
N GLY A 120 -27.49 21.52 26.72
CA GLY A 120 -27.84 22.95 26.71
C GLY A 120 -26.80 23.84 26.03
N TYR A 121 -26.16 23.34 24.97
CA TYR A 121 -25.08 24.02 24.28
C TYR A 121 -25.61 25.17 23.43
N THR A 122 -25.03 26.35 23.61
CA THR A 122 -25.35 27.54 22.81
C THR A 122 -24.14 27.88 21.94
N GLU A 123 -24.34 27.86 20.62
CA GLU A 123 -23.32 28.27 19.66
C GLU A 123 -22.97 29.75 19.85
N LYS A 124 -21.66 30.05 19.91
CA LYS A 124 -21.15 31.41 20.11
C LYS A 124 -19.82 31.59 19.39
N GLU A 125 -19.68 32.69 18.67
CA GLU A 125 -18.38 33.16 18.16
C GLU A 125 -17.64 33.86 19.29
N LEU A 126 -16.38 33.48 19.53
CA LEU A 126 -15.52 34.13 20.50
C LEU A 126 -14.88 35.36 19.84
N ASP A 127 -15.04 36.50 20.48
CA ASP A 127 -14.56 37.77 19.97
C ASP A 127 -13.02 37.82 20.04
N ILE A 128 -12.38 37.73 18.87
CA ILE A 128 -10.93 37.79 18.75
C ILE A 128 -10.41 39.17 19.12
N ASP A 129 -11.21 40.24 18.95
CA ASP A 129 -10.72 41.57 19.25
C ASP A 129 -10.44 41.76 20.75
N ASN A 130 -11.24 41.09 21.58
CA ASN A 130 -11.13 41.08 23.04
C ASN A 130 -10.21 39.98 23.59
N ALA A 131 -9.59 39.16 22.74
CA ALA A 131 -8.72 38.08 23.17
C ALA A 131 -7.33 38.58 23.61
N VAL A 132 -6.79 37.99 24.67
CA VAL A 132 -5.42 38.24 25.16
C VAL A 132 -4.45 37.39 24.34
N ILE A 133 -3.51 38.05 23.65
CA ILE A 133 -2.53 37.39 22.78
C ILE A 133 -1.18 37.33 23.53
N GLU A 134 -0.75 36.12 23.88
CA GLU A 134 0.56 35.89 24.49
C GLU A 134 1.65 35.70 23.42
N CYS A 135 1.28 35.08 22.29
CA CYS A 135 2.16 34.90 21.13
C CYS A 135 1.35 34.93 19.83
N GLY A 136 1.79 35.76 18.87
CA GLY A 136 1.10 36.04 17.61
C GLY A 136 1.05 37.55 17.31
N ILE A 137 0.90 37.91 16.04
CA ILE A 137 0.76 39.32 15.60
C ILE A 137 -0.67 39.53 15.13
N ARG A 138 -1.34 40.58 15.61
CA ARG A 138 -2.68 40.95 15.14
C ARG A 138 -2.58 41.83 13.89
N ASN A 139 -3.35 41.49 12.87
CA ASN A 139 -3.49 42.27 11.63
C ASN A 139 -4.58 43.34 11.77
N ASP A 140 -4.62 44.29 10.83
CA ASP A 140 -5.61 45.37 10.77
C ASP A 140 -7.07 44.86 10.59
N ASP A 141 -7.24 43.63 10.07
CA ASP A 141 -8.54 42.97 9.91
C ASP A 141 -8.97 42.16 11.15
N GLY A 142 -8.23 42.25 12.25
CA GLY A 142 -8.49 41.53 13.51
C GLY A 142 -7.93 40.09 13.53
N SER A 143 -7.48 39.55 12.40
CA SER A 143 -6.92 38.19 12.36
C SER A 143 -5.56 38.10 13.06
N ILE A 144 -5.21 36.91 13.56
CA ILE A 144 -3.95 36.68 14.27
C ILE A 144 -3.05 35.79 13.42
N ILE A 145 -1.82 36.24 13.19
CA ILE A 145 -0.84 35.52 12.39
C ILE A 145 0.31 35.00 13.27
N VAL A 146 0.78 33.79 12.96
CA VAL A 146 2.00 33.23 13.55
C VAL A 146 2.81 32.55 12.45
N GLY A 147 4.13 32.72 12.51
CA GLY A 147 5.10 32.16 11.56
C GLY A 147 6.26 31.46 12.25
N ASP A 148 7.17 30.92 11.44
CA ASP A 148 8.47 30.38 11.86
C ASP A 148 8.40 29.24 12.91
N GLY A 149 7.29 28.49 12.93
CA GLY A 149 7.12 27.36 13.85
C GLY A 149 6.85 27.77 15.30
N ALA A 150 6.62 29.05 15.56
CA ALA A 150 6.21 29.53 16.87
C ALA A 150 4.79 29.04 17.21
N GLU A 151 4.54 28.79 18.49
CA GLU A 151 3.21 28.45 19.00
C GLU A 151 2.40 29.74 19.21
N MET A 152 1.34 29.92 18.43
CA MET A 152 0.34 30.96 18.69
C MET A 152 -0.41 30.62 19.97
N VAL A 153 -0.60 31.61 20.84
CA VAL A 153 -1.33 31.44 22.11
C VAL A 153 -2.32 32.59 22.28
N VAL A 154 -3.61 32.27 22.19
CA VAL A 154 -4.73 33.22 22.25
C VAL A 154 -5.70 32.81 23.35
N THR A 155 -5.94 33.71 24.29
CA THR A 155 -6.78 33.48 25.47
C THR A 155 -8.08 34.28 25.39
N PHE A 156 -9.20 33.59 25.61
CA PHE A 156 -10.55 34.16 25.70
C PHE A 156 -11.07 33.98 27.12
N GLU A 157 -11.41 35.09 27.78
CA GLU A 157 -11.87 35.12 29.17
C GLU A 157 -13.37 35.43 29.27
N GLY A 158 -13.99 35.06 30.39
CA GLY A 158 -15.38 35.43 30.70
C GLY A 158 -16.44 34.72 29.83
N ILE A 159 -16.15 33.51 29.37
CA ILE A 159 -17.04 32.73 28.49
C ILE A 159 -18.28 32.25 29.27
N ASN A 160 -18.08 31.68 30.47
CA ASN A 160 -19.09 31.25 31.43
C ASN A 160 -20.25 30.43 30.82
N THR A 161 -19.91 29.40 30.06
CA THR A 161 -20.90 28.49 29.45
C THR A 161 -20.36 27.08 29.32
N GLN A 162 -21.23 26.11 29.11
CA GLN A 162 -20.84 24.74 28.79
C GLN A 162 -20.26 24.69 27.38
N VAL A 163 -19.11 24.04 27.22
CA VAL A 163 -18.40 23.94 25.94
C VAL A 163 -18.26 22.47 25.54
N GLY A 164 -19.05 22.06 24.54
CA GLY A 164 -19.06 20.72 23.96
C GLY A 164 -18.19 20.60 22.71
N THR A 165 -17.90 21.71 22.02
CA THR A 165 -16.97 21.74 20.88
C THR A 165 -16.25 23.09 20.81
N VAL A 166 -15.05 23.10 20.24
CA VAL A 166 -14.31 24.31 19.86
C VAL A 166 -13.85 24.18 18.41
N LYS A 167 -14.25 25.11 17.54
CA LYS A 167 -13.83 25.19 16.13
C LYS A 167 -12.91 26.39 15.92
N ALA A 168 -11.77 26.18 15.29
CA ALA A 168 -10.86 27.25 14.88
C ALA A 168 -10.82 27.35 13.35
N ASP A 169 -11.15 28.53 12.82
CA ASP A 169 -11.02 28.83 11.40
C ASP A 169 -9.61 29.34 11.11
N VAL A 170 -8.80 28.49 10.46
CA VAL A 170 -7.39 28.73 10.18
C VAL A 170 -7.14 28.74 8.69
N LEU A 171 -6.47 29.79 8.21
CA LEU A 171 -5.92 29.83 6.85
C LEU A 171 -4.43 29.49 6.86
N PHE A 172 -4.03 28.69 5.89
CA PHE A 172 -2.64 28.36 5.61
C PHE A 172 -2.11 29.28 4.50
N ARG A 173 -1.03 30.04 4.76
CA ARG A 173 -0.52 31.07 3.81
C ARG A 173 0.58 30.58 2.88
N LYS A 174 1.34 29.54 3.26
CA LYS A 174 2.39 28.92 2.42
C LYS A 174 1.87 27.63 1.79
N GLU A 175 2.22 27.40 0.51
CA GLU A 175 1.94 26.16 -0.23
C GLU A 175 2.45 24.89 0.47
N ASP A 176 3.50 25.02 1.31
CA ASP A 176 4.11 23.89 2.03
C ASP A 176 3.41 23.53 3.35
N THR A 177 2.40 24.30 3.80
CA THR A 177 1.72 24.03 5.08
C THR A 177 0.39 23.34 4.89
N LYS A 178 0.32 22.10 5.34
CA LYS A 178 -0.91 21.31 5.24
C LYS A 178 -1.50 20.90 6.60
N GLU A 179 -0.83 21.22 7.70
CA GLU A 179 -1.34 20.94 9.05
C GLU A 179 -0.84 21.93 10.11
N ALA A 180 -1.60 22.07 11.20
CA ALA A 180 -1.22 22.76 12.43
C ALA A 180 -1.69 21.96 13.67
N LYS A 181 -0.86 21.86 14.70
CA LYS A 181 -1.29 21.32 16.00
C LYS A 181 -2.29 22.28 16.62
N PHE A 182 -3.38 21.73 17.17
CA PHE A 182 -4.46 22.49 17.78
C PHE A 182 -4.69 21.97 19.19
N ILE A 183 -4.34 22.80 20.17
CA ILE A 183 -4.33 22.43 21.59
C ILE A 183 -5.17 23.46 22.36
N LEU A 184 -5.91 22.97 23.37
CA LEU A 184 -6.71 23.80 24.25
C LEU A 184 -6.19 23.68 25.69
N ASP A 185 -6.10 24.83 26.37
CA ASP A 185 -6.13 24.88 27.83
C ASP A 185 -7.43 25.56 28.27
N ILE A 186 -7.98 25.15 29.42
CA ILE A 186 -9.22 25.75 29.93
C ILE A 186 -9.17 26.01 31.43
N LYS A 187 -10.07 26.86 31.91
CA LYS A 187 -10.52 26.87 33.31
C LYS A 187 -12.01 26.53 33.34
N ASP A 188 -12.36 25.55 34.14
CA ASP A 188 -13.74 25.06 34.25
C ASP A 188 -14.24 25.15 35.70
N THR A 189 -15.51 24.79 35.93
CA THR A 189 -16.15 24.87 37.24
C THR A 189 -15.40 24.08 38.33
N THR A 190 -14.63 23.05 37.94
CA THR A 190 -13.86 22.22 38.87
C THR A 190 -12.43 22.71 39.08
N GLN A 191 -11.94 23.62 38.23
CA GLN A 191 -10.60 24.18 38.32
C GLN A 191 -10.57 25.64 37.82
N THR A 192 -10.78 26.57 38.75
CA THR A 192 -10.99 28.01 38.48
C THR A 192 -9.73 28.87 38.59
N GLU A 193 -8.69 28.41 39.30
CA GLU A 193 -7.48 29.20 39.55
C GLU A 193 -6.44 29.05 38.43
N ASN A 194 -6.12 27.80 38.08
CA ASN A 194 -5.09 27.45 37.11
C ASN A 194 -5.68 26.79 35.87
N TYR A 195 -5.06 27.03 34.72
CA TYR A 195 -5.41 26.31 33.49
C TYR A 195 -5.21 24.79 33.64
N ARG A 196 -6.15 24.02 33.10
CA ARG A 196 -5.94 22.63 32.72
C ARG A 196 -5.18 22.63 31.40
N PHE A 197 -3.86 22.47 31.47
CA PHE A 197 -2.99 22.53 30.30
C PHE A 197 -3.15 21.32 29.39
N ASN A 198 -3.17 21.56 28.08
CA ASN A 198 -3.23 20.58 27.00
C ASN A 198 -4.38 19.57 27.19
N ILE A 199 -5.51 20.04 27.72
CA ILE A 199 -6.65 19.18 28.10
C ILE A 199 -7.31 18.55 26.86
N ALA A 200 -7.23 19.23 25.72
CA ALA A 200 -7.63 18.70 24.42
C ALA A 200 -6.55 18.98 23.38
N ASN A 201 -6.29 18.01 22.51
CA ASN A 201 -5.23 18.04 21.51
C ASN A 201 -5.69 17.36 20.22
N SER A 202 -5.58 18.06 19.10
CA SER A 202 -5.91 17.60 17.77
C SER A 202 -4.96 18.25 16.74
N ARG A 203 -5.23 18.01 15.45
CA ARG A 203 -4.56 18.67 14.34
C ARG A 203 -5.61 19.25 13.39
N ILE A 204 -5.38 20.48 12.97
CA ILE A 204 -6.10 21.11 11.87
C ILE A 204 -5.35 20.77 10.60
N VAL A 205 -6.06 20.22 9.62
CA VAL A 205 -5.52 19.74 8.35
C VAL A 205 -6.19 20.50 7.21
N GLU A 206 -5.37 21.05 6.32
CA GLU A 206 -5.84 21.82 5.18
C GLU A 206 -6.83 20.99 4.34
N LYS A 207 -7.90 21.62 3.84
CA LYS A 207 -8.96 20.99 3.03
C LYS A 207 -9.78 19.90 3.76
N ARG A 208 -9.62 19.75 5.08
CA ARG A 208 -10.40 18.81 5.91
C ARG A 208 -11.19 19.57 6.98
N GLU A 209 -12.39 20.07 6.64
CA GLU A 209 -13.16 20.94 7.53
C GLU A 209 -13.46 20.32 8.91
N LYS A 210 -13.75 19.01 8.97
CA LYS A 210 -13.99 18.30 10.24
C LYS A 210 -12.81 18.42 11.22
N SER A 211 -11.57 18.54 10.72
CA SER A 211 -10.36 18.67 11.55
C SER A 211 -10.26 20.01 12.30
N ASN A 212 -11.02 21.01 11.87
CA ASN A 212 -11.04 22.34 12.49
C ASN A 212 -11.77 22.34 13.84
N THR A 213 -12.49 21.26 14.19
CA THR A 213 -13.33 21.17 15.38
C THR A 213 -12.79 20.12 16.34
N ILE A 214 -12.61 20.50 17.61
CA ILE A 214 -12.30 19.60 18.71
C ILE A 214 -13.57 19.34 19.51
N ILE A 215 -13.87 18.07 19.77
CA ILE A 215 -14.94 17.64 20.67
C ILE A 215 -14.43 17.75 22.11
N CYS A 216 -15.25 18.32 22.99
CA CYS A 216 -14.90 18.64 24.37
C CYS A 216 -15.91 18.02 25.34
N ASP A 217 -15.40 17.49 26.45
CA ASP A 217 -16.17 16.92 27.56
C ASP A 217 -15.69 17.55 28.89
N PHE A 218 -15.79 18.87 28.98
CA PHE A 218 -15.30 19.64 30.13
C PHE A 218 -16.26 19.63 31.32
N SER A 219 -15.75 19.95 32.52
CA SER A 219 -16.54 19.85 33.75
C SER A 219 -17.27 21.16 34.09
N GLY A 220 -18.55 21.24 33.69
CA GLY A 220 -19.42 22.38 33.98
C GLY A 220 -19.20 23.55 33.01
N ASP A 221 -19.39 24.76 33.51
CA ASP A 221 -19.15 25.98 32.75
C ASP A 221 -17.65 26.28 32.66
N VAL A 222 -17.22 26.68 31.46
CA VAL A 222 -15.84 27.10 31.18
C VAL A 222 -15.76 28.61 31.28
N SER A 223 -14.88 29.11 32.15
CA SER A 223 -14.66 30.55 32.30
C SER A 223 -13.69 31.09 31.24
N ASP A 224 -12.58 30.38 31.03
CA ASP A 224 -11.47 30.82 30.18
C ASP A 224 -11.07 29.68 29.24
N ILE A 225 -10.82 30.00 27.96
CA ILE A 225 -10.24 29.08 26.97
C ILE A 225 -9.00 29.72 26.37
N ARG A 226 -7.90 28.97 26.39
CA ARG A 226 -6.67 29.31 25.67
C ARG A 226 -6.50 28.37 24.48
N VAL A 227 -6.54 28.93 23.28
CA VAL A 227 -6.29 28.24 22.02
C VAL A 227 -4.81 28.36 21.69
N LYS A 228 -4.16 27.21 21.48
CA LYS A 228 -2.78 27.14 21.00
C LYS A 228 -2.73 26.51 19.62
N LEU A 229 -2.04 27.17 18.70
CA LEU A 229 -1.84 26.69 17.33
C LEU A 229 -0.37 26.68 16.99
N THR A 230 0.17 25.53 16.58
CA THR A 230 1.55 25.40 16.13
C THR A 230 1.57 24.93 14.67
N PRO A 231 2.00 25.76 13.71
CA PRO A 231 2.11 25.33 12.32
C PRO A 231 3.21 24.27 12.16
N ALA A 232 2.98 23.25 11.32
CA ALA A 232 4.03 22.30 10.95
C ALA A 232 5.06 22.93 9.99
N ASN A 233 6.25 22.35 9.89
CA ASN A 233 7.30 22.74 8.94
C ASN A 233 7.74 24.23 9.01
N ASN A 234 7.71 24.83 10.21
CA ASN A 234 8.12 26.22 10.45
C ASN A 234 7.41 27.25 9.54
N SER A 235 6.14 27.04 9.28
CA SER A 235 5.39 27.83 8.33
C SER A 235 4.47 28.87 8.98
N GLU A 236 3.62 29.53 8.17
CA GLU A 236 2.75 30.61 8.59
C GLU A 236 1.27 30.24 8.49
N ILE A 237 0.52 30.48 9.57
CA ILE A 237 -0.92 30.28 9.66
C ILE A 237 -1.61 31.54 10.19
N ILE A 238 -2.86 31.74 9.79
CA ILE A 238 -3.72 32.84 10.22
C ILE A 238 -4.95 32.27 10.91
N LEU A 239 -5.14 32.61 12.18
CA LEU A 239 -6.38 32.37 12.89
C LEU A 239 -7.36 33.51 12.57
N LYS A 240 -8.48 33.15 11.95
CA LYS A 240 -9.54 34.09 11.58
C LYS A 240 -10.61 34.24 12.64
N ARG A 241 -11.11 33.11 13.14
CA ARG A 241 -12.29 33.02 14.03
C ARG A 241 -12.20 31.80 14.93
N VAL A 242 -12.77 31.90 16.11
CA VAL A 242 -12.94 30.77 17.04
C VAL A 242 -14.41 30.68 17.43
N TYR A 243 -14.98 29.50 17.31
CA TYR A 243 -16.37 29.20 17.66
C TYR A 243 -16.41 28.16 18.76
N ILE A 244 -17.39 28.29 19.67
CA ILE A 244 -17.73 27.25 20.63
C ILE A 244 -19.12 26.70 20.33
N ASN A 245 -19.31 25.41 20.61
CA ASN A 245 -20.59 24.73 20.46
C ASN A 245 -21.16 24.74 19.02
N THR A 246 -20.30 24.80 18.02
CA THR A 246 -20.68 24.56 16.62
C THR A 246 -20.79 23.06 16.36
N ASP A 247 -21.83 22.65 15.61
CA ASP A 247 -22.06 21.26 15.24
C ASP A 247 -20.86 20.69 14.46
N VAL A 248 -20.48 19.43 14.74
CA VAL A 248 -19.43 18.73 13.98
C VAL A 248 -19.97 18.35 12.59
N PRO A 249 -19.29 18.70 11.49
CA PRO A 249 -19.71 18.32 10.14
C PRO A 249 -19.74 16.80 9.93
N PHE A 250 -20.73 16.33 9.17
CA PHE A 250 -20.76 14.95 8.65
C PHE A 250 -19.61 14.72 7.67
N ASP A 251 -18.99 13.55 7.77
CA ASP A 251 -17.92 13.11 6.88
C ASP A 251 -18.25 11.70 6.36
N ILE A 252 -18.97 11.64 5.23
CA ILE A 252 -19.38 10.37 4.61
C ILE A 252 -18.19 9.75 3.88
N SER A 253 -17.73 8.60 4.36
CA SER A 253 -16.68 7.81 3.72
C SER A 253 -17.26 6.80 2.74
N LEU A 254 -17.33 7.19 1.47
CA LEU A 254 -17.67 6.26 0.39
C LEU A 254 -16.69 5.08 0.31
N VAL A 255 -15.41 5.29 0.66
CA VAL A 255 -14.40 4.23 0.69
C VAL A 255 -14.78 3.14 1.70
N ARG A 256 -15.11 3.51 2.93
CA ARG A 256 -15.55 2.57 3.97
C ARG A 256 -16.86 1.88 3.60
N PHE A 257 -17.82 2.65 3.10
CA PHE A 257 -19.10 2.11 2.64
C PHE A 257 -18.93 1.06 1.54
N PHE A 258 -18.17 1.36 0.49
CA PHE A 258 -17.90 0.39 -0.59
C PHE A 258 -17.06 -0.78 -0.10
N PHE A 259 -16.11 -0.56 0.80
CA PHE A 259 -15.32 -1.66 1.38
C PHE A 259 -16.22 -2.65 2.11
N ILE A 260 -17.06 -2.19 3.05
CA ILE A 260 -17.98 -3.04 3.82
C ILE A 260 -18.93 -3.78 2.88
N THR A 261 -19.52 -3.07 1.92
CA THR A 261 -20.51 -3.66 1.00
C THR A 261 -19.86 -4.66 0.05
N LEU A 262 -18.86 -4.27 -0.73
CA LEU A 262 -18.24 -5.12 -1.76
C LEU A 262 -17.53 -6.32 -1.16
N VAL A 263 -16.78 -6.17 -0.06
CA VAL A 263 -16.08 -7.28 0.58
C VAL A 263 -17.06 -8.29 1.17
N SER A 264 -18.10 -7.83 1.87
CA SER A 264 -19.11 -8.73 2.45
C SER A 264 -19.87 -9.49 1.38
N VAL A 265 -20.28 -8.79 0.31
CA VAL A 265 -20.97 -9.34 -0.85
C VAL A 265 -20.09 -10.37 -1.56
N PHE A 266 -18.81 -10.06 -1.79
CA PHE A 266 -17.84 -10.98 -2.37
C PHE A 266 -17.65 -12.24 -1.52
N ILE A 267 -17.45 -12.11 -0.21
CA ILE A 267 -17.30 -13.24 0.71
C ILE A 267 -18.55 -14.11 0.69
N TYR A 268 -19.73 -13.51 0.72
CA TYR A 268 -20.98 -14.25 0.60
C TYR A 268 -21.05 -15.05 -0.71
N SER A 269 -20.72 -14.44 -1.85
CA SER A 269 -20.66 -15.13 -3.14
C SER A 269 -19.70 -16.29 -3.11
N VAL A 270 -18.48 -16.09 -2.61
CA VAL A 270 -17.49 -17.15 -2.48
C VAL A 270 -18.08 -18.29 -1.65
N MET A 271 -18.65 -18.01 -0.48
CA MET A 271 -19.13 -19.03 0.46
C MET A 271 -20.38 -19.78 0.01
N HIS A 272 -21.32 -19.11 -0.65
CA HIS A 272 -22.68 -19.65 -0.88
C HIS A 272 -22.99 -19.92 -2.34
N GLU A 273 -22.57 -19.06 -3.27
CA GLU A 273 -23.00 -19.11 -4.67
C GLU A 273 -22.37 -20.27 -5.43
N SER A 274 -23.21 -21.05 -6.13
CA SER A 274 -22.77 -22.22 -6.91
C SER A 274 -21.83 -21.83 -8.04
N PHE A 275 -22.05 -20.65 -8.64
CA PHE A 275 -21.19 -20.12 -9.70
C PHE A 275 -19.75 -19.91 -9.24
N MET A 276 -19.54 -19.38 -8.03
CA MET A 276 -18.20 -19.16 -7.46
C MET A 276 -17.52 -20.44 -6.98
N LYS A 277 -18.30 -21.52 -6.78
CA LYS A 277 -17.80 -22.84 -6.38
C LYS A 277 -17.38 -23.72 -7.57
N LYS A 278 -17.70 -23.33 -8.81
CA LYS A 278 -17.21 -24.04 -10.01
C LYS A 278 -15.69 -24.00 -10.06
N SER A 279 -15.10 -25.07 -10.60
CA SER A 279 -13.66 -25.16 -10.78
C SER A 279 -13.13 -24.06 -11.70
N PHE A 280 -11.87 -23.68 -11.51
CA PHE A 280 -11.18 -22.73 -12.37
C PHE A 280 -11.20 -23.20 -13.84
N SER A 281 -11.09 -24.51 -14.08
CA SER A 281 -11.21 -25.09 -15.42
C SER A 281 -12.57 -24.89 -16.08
N ASP A 282 -13.67 -25.00 -15.33
CA ASP A 282 -15.02 -24.87 -15.88
C ASP A 282 -15.40 -23.39 -16.11
N ASN A 283 -14.82 -22.49 -15.33
CA ASN A 283 -15.14 -21.06 -15.34
C ASN A 283 -14.04 -20.16 -15.93
N ARG A 284 -13.15 -20.70 -16.77
CA ARG A 284 -11.96 -19.98 -17.31
C ARG A 284 -12.24 -18.58 -17.83
N LYS A 285 -13.34 -18.38 -18.58
CA LYS A 285 -13.70 -17.06 -19.14
C LYS A 285 -13.94 -16.05 -18.02
N PHE A 286 -14.68 -16.44 -16.98
CA PHE A 286 -14.96 -15.59 -15.83
C PHE A 286 -13.70 -15.35 -15.00
N CYS A 287 -12.91 -16.39 -14.69
CA CYS A 287 -11.64 -16.25 -13.98
C CYS A 287 -10.73 -15.25 -14.70
N ARG A 288 -10.65 -15.29 -16.04
CA ARG A 288 -9.86 -14.35 -16.83
C ARG A 288 -10.38 -12.91 -16.72
N ILE A 289 -11.69 -12.71 -16.78
CA ILE A 289 -12.30 -11.37 -16.61
C ILE A 289 -12.05 -10.86 -15.20
N ALA A 290 -12.32 -11.67 -14.17
CA ALA A 290 -12.07 -11.30 -12.78
C ALA A 290 -10.59 -10.97 -12.53
N SER A 291 -9.67 -11.75 -13.11
CA SER A 291 -8.23 -11.47 -13.02
C SER A 291 -7.86 -10.15 -13.68
N ALA A 292 -8.45 -9.84 -14.84
CA ALA A 292 -8.24 -8.57 -15.52
C ALA A 292 -8.80 -7.41 -14.68
N VAL A 293 -9.99 -7.54 -14.09
CA VAL A 293 -10.58 -6.52 -13.21
C VAL A 293 -9.70 -6.27 -11.99
N VAL A 294 -9.23 -7.32 -11.29
CA VAL A 294 -8.32 -7.17 -10.14
C VAL A 294 -7.01 -6.50 -10.57
N THR A 295 -6.42 -6.94 -11.69
CA THR A 295 -5.17 -6.35 -12.21
C THR A 295 -5.35 -4.88 -12.57
N ILE A 296 -6.43 -4.53 -13.29
CA ILE A 296 -6.73 -3.15 -13.69
C ILE A 296 -6.98 -2.30 -12.46
N ALA A 297 -7.70 -2.80 -11.45
CA ALA A 297 -7.89 -2.08 -10.20
C ALA A 297 -6.54 -1.80 -9.51
N CYS A 298 -5.66 -2.78 -9.38
CA CYS A 298 -4.32 -2.58 -8.83
C CYS A 298 -3.49 -1.59 -9.66
N CYS A 299 -3.56 -1.66 -11.00
CA CYS A 299 -2.87 -0.73 -11.89
C CYS A 299 -3.38 0.71 -11.74
N ILE A 300 -4.70 0.90 -11.66
CA ILE A 300 -5.32 2.20 -11.41
C ILE A 300 -4.87 2.72 -10.05
N SER A 301 -4.89 1.89 -9.01
CA SER A 301 -4.40 2.29 -7.68
C SER A 301 -2.93 2.71 -7.71
N ALA A 302 -2.05 1.95 -8.38
CA ALA A 302 -0.64 2.31 -8.51
C ALA A 302 -0.45 3.65 -9.24
N PHE A 303 -1.18 3.86 -10.33
CA PHE A 303 -1.18 5.13 -11.05
C PHE A 303 -1.70 6.28 -10.17
N SER A 304 -2.86 6.12 -9.53
CA SER A 304 -3.47 7.13 -8.68
C SER A 304 -2.57 7.52 -7.50
N VAL A 305 -1.84 6.58 -6.91
CA VAL A 305 -0.87 6.90 -5.84
C VAL A 305 0.24 7.79 -6.37
N LEU A 306 0.85 7.45 -7.50
CA LEU A 306 1.96 8.24 -8.05
C LEU A 306 1.48 9.58 -8.60
N ASP A 307 0.35 9.61 -9.30
CA ASP A 307 -0.31 10.81 -9.79
C ASP A 307 -0.59 11.79 -8.65
N TYR A 308 -1.13 11.29 -7.54
CA TYR A 308 -1.34 12.11 -6.35
C TYR A 308 -0.04 12.69 -5.78
N LYS A 309 1.03 11.88 -5.76
CA LYS A 309 2.35 12.29 -5.24
C LYS A 309 3.10 13.26 -6.15
N LEU A 310 2.66 13.47 -7.39
CA LEU A 310 3.20 14.54 -8.23
C LEU A 310 2.77 15.93 -7.74
N GLY A 311 1.65 16.03 -7.01
CA GLY A 311 1.13 17.29 -6.50
C GLY A 311 0.81 18.26 -7.64
N ASP A 312 1.36 19.46 -7.56
CA ASP A 312 1.15 20.50 -8.58
C ASP A 312 1.98 20.27 -9.86
N LYS A 313 2.93 19.32 -9.85
CA LYS A 313 3.67 18.94 -11.05
C LYS A 313 2.79 18.09 -11.94
N SER A 314 2.80 18.38 -13.24
CA SER A 314 2.15 17.52 -14.21
C SER A 314 3.08 16.37 -14.62
N TRP A 315 2.49 15.26 -15.08
CA TRP A 315 3.25 14.23 -15.79
C TRP A 315 4.06 14.80 -16.97
N SER A 316 3.61 15.92 -17.57
CA SER A 316 4.32 16.53 -18.68
C SER A 316 5.64 17.19 -18.27
N ASP A 317 5.72 17.70 -17.04
CA ASP A 317 6.94 18.24 -16.44
C ASP A 317 7.87 17.08 -16.08
N GLU A 318 7.29 16.03 -15.52
CA GLU A 318 7.98 14.81 -15.13
C GLU A 318 8.62 14.09 -16.33
N PHE A 319 8.02 14.18 -17.52
CA PHE A 319 8.61 13.65 -18.76
C PHE A 319 9.73 14.51 -19.35
N LYS A 320 10.06 15.65 -18.75
CA LYS A 320 11.05 16.60 -19.28
C LYS A 320 12.16 16.89 -18.26
N GLN A 321 12.51 15.91 -17.43
CA GLN A 321 13.60 16.07 -16.48
C GLN A 321 14.92 16.30 -17.21
N LYS A 322 15.62 17.37 -16.83
CA LYS A 322 16.93 17.74 -17.38
C LYS A 322 18.10 17.14 -16.59
N THR A 323 17.82 16.60 -15.42
CA THR A 323 18.77 15.97 -14.52
C THR A 323 18.14 14.72 -13.94
N GLY A 324 18.97 13.80 -13.48
CA GLY A 324 18.56 12.56 -12.86
C GLY A 324 19.52 12.19 -11.73
N ASN A 325 19.65 10.89 -11.51
CA ASN A 325 20.55 10.30 -10.52
C ASN A 325 21.45 9.25 -11.19
N GLN A 326 22.15 8.47 -10.37
CA GLN A 326 23.06 7.42 -10.82
C GLN A 326 22.46 6.44 -11.85
N MET A 327 21.17 6.11 -11.79
CA MET A 327 20.53 5.22 -12.76
C MET A 327 19.89 5.97 -13.93
N THR A 328 19.19 7.07 -13.63
CA THR A 328 18.36 7.76 -14.62
C THR A 328 19.16 8.70 -15.51
N GLN A 329 20.34 9.15 -15.06
CA GLN A 329 21.25 10.04 -15.77
C GLN A 329 22.66 9.46 -15.88
N GLU A 330 23.37 9.23 -14.76
CA GLU A 330 24.83 9.09 -14.84
C GLU A 330 25.27 7.79 -15.56
N LEU A 331 24.55 6.68 -15.35
CA LEU A 331 24.75 5.46 -16.13
C LEU A 331 24.34 5.63 -17.60
N VAL A 332 23.32 6.43 -17.89
CA VAL A 332 22.93 6.75 -19.28
C VAL A 332 24.08 7.48 -19.96
N ASP A 333 24.59 8.53 -19.33
CA ASP A 333 25.68 9.35 -19.88
C ASP A 333 26.96 8.53 -20.04
N ALA A 334 27.30 7.68 -19.07
CA ALA A 334 28.45 6.78 -19.15
C ALA A 334 28.34 5.84 -20.38
N PHE A 335 27.18 5.23 -20.59
CA PHE A 335 26.95 4.31 -21.70
C PHE A 335 26.92 5.03 -23.05
N GLU A 336 26.43 6.27 -23.11
CA GLU A 336 26.49 7.09 -24.32
C GLU A 336 27.93 7.46 -24.70
N ASN A 337 28.80 7.65 -23.71
CA ASN A 337 30.23 7.89 -23.90
C ASN A 337 31.04 6.60 -24.10
N GLY A 338 30.40 5.42 -24.17
CA GLY A 338 31.06 4.15 -24.43
C GLY A 338 31.96 3.66 -23.29
N GLN A 339 31.72 4.12 -22.06
CA GLN A 339 32.49 3.77 -20.87
C GLN A 339 31.61 3.16 -19.77
N VAL A 340 32.26 2.50 -18.80
CA VAL A 340 31.57 1.82 -17.68
C VAL A 340 31.70 2.56 -16.36
N ASN A 341 32.72 3.41 -16.22
CA ASN A 341 32.84 4.38 -15.15
C ASN A 341 31.94 5.58 -15.42
N LEU A 342 31.44 6.18 -14.35
CA LEU A 342 30.64 7.39 -14.40
C LEU A 342 31.52 8.57 -14.83
N LEU A 343 30.88 9.59 -15.41
CA LEU A 343 31.60 10.80 -15.85
C LEU A 343 32.12 11.61 -14.68
N ALA A 344 31.42 11.59 -13.55
CA ALA A 344 31.84 12.23 -12.31
C ALA A 344 33.19 11.64 -11.85
N GLN A 345 34.12 12.53 -11.49
CA GLN A 345 35.45 12.16 -11.02
C GLN A 345 35.52 12.28 -9.49
N PRO A 346 36.12 11.30 -8.79
CA PRO A 346 36.45 11.43 -7.38
C PRO A 346 37.37 12.61 -7.10
N SER A 347 37.21 13.26 -5.94
CA SER A 347 38.09 14.37 -5.56
C SER A 347 39.52 13.88 -5.24
N GLU A 348 40.51 14.76 -5.35
CA GLU A 348 41.89 14.42 -5.01
C GLU A 348 42.03 14.00 -3.54
N GLU A 349 41.25 14.64 -2.65
CA GLU A 349 41.22 14.30 -1.23
C GLU A 349 40.68 12.88 -1.01
N LEU A 350 39.62 12.49 -1.72
CA LEU A 350 39.07 11.14 -1.64
C LEU A 350 40.06 10.10 -2.16
N ASN A 351 40.75 10.41 -3.27
CA ASN A 351 41.78 9.55 -3.84
C ASN A 351 43.02 9.42 -2.94
N ALA A 352 43.28 10.43 -2.10
CA ALA A 352 44.41 10.45 -1.17
C ALA A 352 44.11 9.72 0.16
N LEU A 353 42.85 9.39 0.45
CA LEU A 353 42.48 8.66 1.66
C LEU A 353 43.01 7.22 1.64
N GLU A 354 43.62 6.79 2.74
CA GLU A 354 44.06 5.40 2.92
C GLU A 354 42.87 4.43 2.93
N ASN A 355 41.78 4.81 3.61
CA ASN A 355 40.53 4.07 3.58
C ASN A 355 39.36 5.00 3.18
N PRO A 356 39.04 5.11 1.88
CA PRO A 356 37.95 5.96 1.41
C PRO A 356 36.56 5.40 1.76
N TYR A 357 36.46 4.11 2.13
CA TYR A 357 35.19 3.46 2.46
C TYR A 357 34.71 3.81 3.87
N ASP A 358 35.62 4.16 4.79
CA ASP A 358 35.27 4.67 6.12
C ASP A 358 34.60 6.06 6.01
N ARG A 359 33.34 6.12 6.42
CA ARG A 359 32.55 7.35 6.41
C ARG A 359 33.13 8.43 7.34
N ASN A 360 33.62 8.07 8.52
CA ASN A 360 34.19 9.04 9.46
C ASN A 360 35.51 9.61 8.94
N ALA A 361 36.32 8.78 8.26
CA ALA A 361 37.55 9.24 7.62
C ALA A 361 37.26 10.27 6.52
N ARG A 362 36.24 10.02 5.70
CA ARG A 362 35.76 10.98 4.68
C ARG A 362 35.27 12.29 5.30
N GLU A 363 34.39 12.21 6.29
CA GLU A 363 33.80 13.41 6.94
C GLU A 363 34.88 14.24 7.67
N SER A 364 35.81 13.60 8.38
CA SER A 364 36.86 14.28 9.14
C SER A 364 37.92 14.93 8.26
N SER A 365 38.19 14.36 7.08
CA SER A 365 39.13 14.93 6.09
C SER A 365 38.49 15.97 5.18
N GLY A 366 37.16 16.12 5.21
CA GLY A 366 36.42 16.95 4.26
C GLY A 366 36.41 16.38 2.84
N ALA A 367 36.76 15.10 2.65
CA ALA A 367 36.76 14.45 1.35
C ALA A 367 35.31 14.24 0.87
N TYR A 368 34.92 15.01 -0.15
CA TYR A 368 33.59 14.88 -0.75
C TYR A 368 33.45 13.55 -1.50
N ALA A 369 32.38 12.82 -1.19
CA ALA A 369 32.05 11.54 -1.79
C ALA A 369 30.60 11.54 -2.26
N LEU A 370 30.35 10.99 -3.45
CA LEU A 370 28.99 10.76 -3.92
C LEU A 370 28.35 9.61 -3.12
N TRP A 371 27.21 9.89 -2.49
CA TRP A 371 26.50 8.96 -1.63
C TRP A 371 26.06 7.69 -2.38
N ASP A 372 26.30 6.51 -1.83
CA ASP A 372 25.89 5.21 -2.38
C ASP A 372 26.42 4.94 -3.80
N HIS A 373 27.53 5.59 -4.18
CA HIS A 373 28.28 5.28 -5.39
C HIS A 373 29.37 4.26 -5.09
N VAL A 374 29.75 3.47 -6.10
CA VAL A 374 30.86 2.52 -5.99
C VAL A 374 32.16 3.25 -6.36
N TYR A 375 33.15 3.19 -5.47
CA TYR A 375 34.46 3.79 -5.67
C TYR A 375 35.54 2.72 -5.81
N TYR A 376 36.14 2.61 -7.00
CA TYR A 376 37.17 1.62 -7.27
C TYR A 376 38.19 2.18 -8.27
N GLY A 377 39.48 1.98 -8.00
CA GLY A 377 40.56 2.44 -8.89
C GLY A 377 40.46 3.92 -9.26
N ASN A 378 40.17 4.79 -8.29
CA ASN A 378 39.99 6.24 -8.46
C ASN A 378 38.88 6.63 -9.45
N ASN A 379 37.88 5.77 -9.66
CA ASN A 379 36.72 6.03 -10.50
C ASN A 379 35.43 5.77 -9.73
N TYR A 380 34.37 6.49 -10.12
CA TYR A 380 33.02 6.20 -9.68
C TYR A 380 32.31 5.23 -10.64
N TYR A 381 31.53 4.33 -10.06
CA TYR A 381 30.64 3.39 -10.74
C TYR A 381 29.28 3.38 -10.05
N SER A 382 28.26 2.89 -10.75
CA SER A 382 26.99 2.56 -10.11
C SER A 382 26.91 1.05 -9.82
N TYR A 383 26.37 0.71 -8.65
CA TYR A 383 26.06 -0.67 -8.26
C TYR A 383 24.81 -1.22 -8.95
N TYR A 384 23.90 -0.35 -9.36
CA TYR A 384 22.56 -0.76 -9.82
C TYR A 384 22.56 -1.44 -11.18
N GLY A 385 21.52 -2.24 -11.41
CA GLY A 385 21.40 -3.08 -12.59
C GLY A 385 21.34 -2.32 -13.90
N ILE A 386 22.03 -2.85 -14.92
CA ILE A 386 22.14 -2.25 -16.26
C ILE A 386 20.91 -2.50 -17.14
N ALA A 387 20.10 -3.52 -16.83
CA ALA A 387 18.91 -3.84 -17.64
C ALA A 387 17.91 -2.68 -17.75
N PRO A 388 17.44 -2.04 -16.66
CA PRO A 388 16.54 -0.88 -16.77
C PRO A 388 17.19 0.29 -17.52
N VAL A 389 18.50 0.47 -17.43
CA VAL A 389 19.22 1.50 -18.18
C VAL A 389 19.15 1.24 -19.69
N VAL A 390 19.58 0.05 -20.12
CA VAL A 390 19.63 -0.30 -21.55
C VAL A 390 18.24 -0.42 -22.18
N LEU A 391 17.26 -0.93 -21.43
CA LEU A 391 15.92 -1.21 -21.95
C LEU A 391 14.96 -0.03 -21.84
N PHE A 392 15.22 0.93 -20.95
CA PHE A 392 14.28 1.99 -20.65
C PHE A 392 14.92 3.38 -20.61
N PHE A 393 15.87 3.64 -19.70
CA PHE A 393 16.42 5.00 -19.51
C PHE A 393 17.19 5.52 -20.72
N LEU A 394 18.13 4.73 -21.26
CA LEU A 394 18.96 5.12 -22.40
C LEU A 394 18.12 5.31 -23.68
N PRO A 395 17.22 4.39 -24.08
CA PRO A 395 16.33 4.63 -25.20
C PRO A 395 15.45 5.88 -25.03
N TYR A 396 14.95 6.12 -23.81
CA TYR A 396 14.15 7.31 -23.52
C TYR A 396 14.96 8.59 -23.74
N HIS A 397 16.19 8.64 -23.22
CA HIS A 397 17.06 9.80 -23.38
C HIS A 397 17.38 10.07 -24.85
N LYS A 398 17.75 9.05 -25.60
CA LYS A 398 18.03 9.18 -27.05
C LYS A 398 16.83 9.64 -27.88
N LEU A 399 15.61 9.26 -27.49
CA LEU A 399 14.40 9.61 -28.21
C LEU A 399 13.86 11.00 -27.85
N THR A 400 14.04 11.43 -26.60
CA THR A 400 13.39 12.64 -26.07
C THR A 400 14.36 13.79 -25.80
N GLY A 401 15.64 13.51 -25.60
CA GLY A 401 16.64 14.45 -25.08
C GLY A 401 16.54 14.73 -23.58
N TYR A 402 15.60 14.09 -22.87
CA TYR A 402 15.37 14.25 -21.44
C TYR A 402 15.73 12.97 -20.68
N TYR A 403 16.00 13.07 -19.37
CA TYR A 403 16.20 11.90 -18.53
C TYR A 403 14.86 11.38 -18.03
N CYS A 404 14.66 10.06 -18.09
CA CYS A 404 13.41 9.47 -17.61
C CYS A 404 13.41 9.41 -16.07
N PRO A 405 12.36 9.90 -15.39
CA PRO A 405 12.31 9.91 -13.93
C PRO A 405 12.06 8.52 -13.35
N ASP A 406 12.48 8.32 -12.10
CA ASP A 406 12.19 7.09 -11.34
C ASP A 406 10.68 6.87 -11.16
N SER A 407 9.90 7.93 -11.01
CA SER A 407 8.43 7.87 -10.87
C SER A 407 7.78 7.12 -12.04
N LEU A 408 8.16 7.48 -13.27
CA LEU A 408 7.69 6.82 -14.49
C LEU A 408 8.23 5.39 -14.60
N ALA A 409 9.52 5.18 -14.30
CA ALA A 409 10.13 3.86 -14.38
C ALA A 409 9.48 2.87 -13.40
N VAL A 410 9.34 3.25 -12.12
CA VAL A 410 8.67 2.45 -11.10
C VAL A 410 7.23 2.18 -11.51
N LEU A 411 6.48 3.18 -12.00
CA LEU A 411 5.12 2.98 -12.50
C LEU A 411 5.09 1.90 -13.59
N VAL A 412 5.86 2.08 -14.66
CA VAL A 412 5.86 1.16 -15.81
C VAL A 412 6.23 -0.26 -15.38
N PHE A 413 7.31 -0.42 -14.62
CA PHE A 413 7.74 -1.74 -14.17
C PHE A 413 6.76 -2.37 -13.17
N ALA A 414 6.19 -1.59 -12.24
CA ALA A 414 5.16 -2.08 -11.33
C ALA A 414 3.92 -2.56 -12.09
N LEU A 415 3.43 -1.81 -13.09
CA LEU A 415 2.30 -2.22 -13.92
C LEU A 415 2.58 -3.53 -14.67
N ILE A 416 3.77 -3.66 -15.27
CA ILE A 416 4.21 -4.89 -15.95
C ILE A 416 4.29 -6.05 -14.96
N GLY A 417 4.84 -5.83 -13.77
CA GLY A 417 4.98 -6.83 -12.72
C GLY A 417 3.66 -7.27 -12.10
N ILE A 418 2.72 -6.34 -11.84
CA ILE A 418 1.37 -6.65 -11.37
C ILE A 418 0.64 -7.54 -12.39
N ALA A 419 0.72 -7.19 -13.68
CA ALA A 419 0.18 -8.04 -14.74
C ALA A 419 0.88 -9.40 -14.83
N GLY A 420 2.22 -9.41 -14.70
CA GLY A 420 3.05 -10.61 -14.67
C GLY A 420 2.68 -11.55 -13.53
N LEU A 421 2.52 -11.03 -12.32
CA LEU A 421 2.13 -11.78 -11.13
C LEU A 421 0.73 -12.39 -11.27
N THR A 422 -0.24 -11.66 -11.84
CA THR A 422 -1.55 -12.23 -12.17
C THR A 422 -1.43 -13.39 -13.16
N LYS A 423 -0.63 -13.23 -14.22
CA LYS A 423 -0.44 -14.28 -15.25
C LYS A 423 0.30 -15.48 -14.68
N LEU A 424 1.31 -15.27 -13.86
CA LEU A 424 2.02 -16.29 -13.13
C LEU A 424 1.06 -17.09 -12.25
N PHE A 425 0.30 -16.41 -11.39
CA PHE A 425 -0.65 -17.06 -10.47
C PHE A 425 -1.74 -17.84 -11.25
N SER A 426 -2.26 -17.25 -12.33
CA SER A 426 -3.19 -17.94 -13.25
C SER A 426 -2.60 -19.23 -13.82
N SER A 427 -1.34 -19.20 -14.27
CA SER A 427 -0.66 -20.36 -14.85
C SER A 427 -0.33 -21.43 -13.80
N PHE A 428 0.07 -21.02 -12.60
CA PHE A 428 0.25 -21.91 -11.44
C PHE A 428 -1.04 -22.69 -11.13
N ILE A 429 -2.17 -22.00 -11.00
CA ILE A 429 -3.47 -22.63 -10.73
C ILE A 429 -3.90 -23.52 -11.89
N LYS A 430 -3.83 -23.01 -13.12
CA LYS A 430 -4.17 -23.77 -14.34
C LYS A 430 -3.40 -25.08 -14.45
N LYS A 431 -2.11 -25.09 -14.12
CA LYS A 431 -1.22 -26.24 -14.33
C LYS A 431 -1.24 -27.24 -13.18
N TRP A 432 -1.30 -26.78 -11.94
CA TRP A 432 -1.19 -27.67 -10.78
C TRP A 432 -2.49 -27.89 -10.02
N PHE A 433 -3.40 -26.91 -10.03
CA PHE A 433 -4.63 -26.92 -9.24
C PHE A 433 -5.87 -26.47 -10.06
N PRO A 434 -6.17 -27.05 -11.23
CA PRO A 434 -7.28 -26.62 -12.09
C PRO A 434 -8.66 -26.78 -11.44
N ASP A 435 -8.77 -27.69 -10.46
CA ASP A 435 -10.00 -27.96 -9.70
C ASP A 435 -10.28 -26.89 -8.62
N THR A 436 -9.39 -25.90 -8.45
CA THR A 436 -9.57 -24.82 -7.46
C THR A 436 -10.85 -24.05 -7.75
N GLU A 437 -11.66 -23.81 -6.72
CA GLU A 437 -12.89 -23.05 -6.86
C GLU A 437 -12.61 -21.62 -7.34
N THR A 438 -13.45 -21.12 -8.26
CA THR A 438 -13.34 -19.78 -8.85
C THR A 438 -13.22 -18.67 -7.79
N GLY A 439 -14.05 -18.75 -6.74
CA GLY A 439 -14.02 -17.78 -5.65
C GLY A 439 -12.71 -17.79 -4.88
N ILE A 440 -12.17 -18.98 -4.58
CA ILE A 440 -10.88 -19.14 -3.91
C ILE A 440 -9.73 -18.62 -4.76
N TYR A 441 -9.77 -18.88 -6.07
CA TYR A 441 -8.81 -18.33 -7.01
C TYR A 441 -8.77 -16.79 -6.94
N ILE A 442 -9.92 -16.12 -6.99
CA ILE A 442 -10.01 -14.66 -6.93
C ILE A 442 -9.54 -14.15 -5.55
N THR A 443 -9.98 -14.78 -4.46
CA THR A 443 -9.54 -14.45 -3.08
C THR A 443 -8.02 -14.47 -2.96
N CYS A 444 -7.38 -15.54 -3.42
CA CYS A 444 -5.92 -15.67 -3.34
C CYS A 444 -5.19 -14.73 -4.30
N LEU A 445 -5.78 -14.38 -5.45
CA LEU A 445 -5.22 -13.39 -6.36
C LEU A 445 -5.22 -11.99 -5.74
N ILE A 446 -6.32 -11.59 -5.07
CA ILE A 446 -6.37 -10.30 -4.33
C ILE A 446 -5.32 -10.30 -3.22
N LEU A 447 -5.22 -11.38 -2.45
CA LEU A 447 -4.25 -11.51 -1.36
C LEU A 447 -2.80 -11.36 -1.85
N ILE A 448 -2.40 -12.10 -2.89
CA ILE A 448 -1.01 -12.06 -3.37
C ILE A 448 -0.67 -10.72 -4.03
N GLN A 449 -1.62 -10.07 -4.71
CA GLN A 449 -1.39 -8.74 -5.27
C GLN A 449 -1.18 -7.70 -4.17
N THR A 450 -2.00 -7.76 -3.12
CA THR A 450 -1.92 -6.87 -1.95
C THR A 450 -0.60 -7.02 -1.21
N LEU A 451 -0.07 -8.24 -1.10
CA LEU A 451 1.11 -8.56 -0.28
C LEU A 451 2.35 -8.90 -1.11
N SER A 452 2.43 -8.44 -2.36
CA SER A 452 3.55 -8.73 -3.27
C SER A 452 4.85 -8.00 -2.90
N GLY A 453 4.76 -6.93 -2.11
CA GLY A 453 5.87 -6.02 -1.80
C GLY A 453 5.99 -4.82 -2.77
N VAL A 454 5.30 -4.85 -3.93
CA VAL A 454 5.43 -3.82 -4.97
C VAL A 454 4.94 -2.45 -4.50
N TRP A 455 3.98 -2.47 -3.57
CA TRP A 455 3.38 -1.29 -2.95
C TRP A 455 4.40 -0.44 -2.19
N PHE A 456 5.46 -1.05 -1.65
CA PHE A 456 6.55 -0.32 -1.02
C PHE A 456 7.40 0.44 -2.04
N SER A 457 7.60 -0.12 -3.24
CA SER A 457 8.28 0.57 -4.34
C SER A 457 7.45 1.72 -4.90
N ILE A 458 6.14 1.53 -5.06
CA ILE A 458 5.21 2.58 -5.50
C ILE A 458 5.17 3.73 -4.47
N GLY A 459 5.25 3.41 -3.18
CA GLY A 459 5.24 4.41 -2.12
C GLY A 459 6.47 5.31 -2.06
N ARG A 460 7.61 4.89 -2.62
CA ARG A 460 8.87 5.64 -2.57
C ARG A 460 9.65 5.44 -3.87
N VAL A 461 9.50 6.36 -4.81
CA VAL A 461 10.11 6.25 -6.14
C VAL A 461 11.54 6.79 -6.17
N TRP A 462 12.51 5.97 -5.76
CA TRP A 462 13.94 6.24 -5.92
C TRP A 462 14.59 5.17 -6.79
N PHE A 463 15.86 5.37 -7.16
CA PHE A 463 16.63 4.42 -7.98
C PHE A 463 16.70 3.00 -7.37
N TYR A 464 16.66 2.85 -6.03
CA TYR A 464 16.59 1.53 -5.41
C TYR A 464 15.30 0.79 -5.82
N GLU A 465 14.17 1.47 -5.70
CA GLU A 465 12.84 0.96 -5.99
C GLU A 465 12.64 0.74 -7.49
N THR A 466 13.28 1.55 -8.34
CA THR A 466 13.37 1.31 -9.79
C THR A 466 14.00 -0.05 -10.09
N ALA A 467 15.16 -0.36 -9.49
CA ALA A 467 15.82 -1.65 -9.69
C ALA A 467 14.94 -2.82 -9.18
N MET A 468 14.25 -2.64 -8.05
CA MET A 468 13.32 -3.63 -7.47
C MET A 468 12.10 -3.88 -8.35
N ALA A 469 11.41 -2.81 -8.76
CA ALA A 469 10.25 -2.91 -9.63
C ALA A 469 10.61 -3.58 -10.97
N ALA A 470 11.75 -3.21 -11.57
CA ALA A 470 12.25 -3.84 -12.80
C ALA A 470 12.54 -5.33 -12.59
N GLY A 471 13.26 -5.71 -11.52
CA GLY A 471 13.53 -7.11 -11.17
C GLY A 471 12.24 -7.93 -11.01
N PHE A 472 11.27 -7.41 -10.27
CA PHE A 472 9.94 -8.01 -10.09
C PHE A 472 9.18 -8.18 -11.40
N ALA A 473 9.21 -7.16 -12.27
CA ALA A 473 8.58 -7.21 -13.59
C ALA A 473 9.14 -8.36 -14.42
N PHE A 474 10.46 -8.46 -14.56
CA PHE A 474 11.07 -9.50 -15.38
C PHE A 474 10.93 -10.88 -14.74
N LEU A 475 11.12 -11.02 -13.42
CA LEU A 475 11.04 -12.31 -12.75
C LEU A 475 9.63 -12.91 -12.79
N SER A 476 8.60 -12.10 -12.54
CA SER A 476 7.21 -12.57 -12.57
C SER A 476 6.81 -13.09 -13.96
N TRP A 477 7.21 -12.41 -15.04
CA TRP A 477 7.01 -12.89 -16.41
C TRP A 477 7.88 -14.11 -16.75
N GLY A 478 9.13 -14.15 -16.27
CA GLY A 478 10.02 -15.30 -16.43
C GLY A 478 9.42 -16.57 -15.83
N VAL A 479 8.89 -16.50 -14.61
CA VAL A 479 8.23 -17.62 -13.95
C VAL A 479 6.88 -17.96 -14.60
N HIS A 480 6.10 -16.98 -15.05
CA HIS A 480 4.89 -17.24 -15.87
C HIS A 480 5.23 -18.10 -17.10
N PHE A 481 6.25 -17.71 -17.87
CA PHE A 481 6.68 -18.47 -19.04
C PHE A 481 7.28 -19.83 -18.67
N LEU A 482 7.91 -19.96 -17.50
CA LEU A 482 8.36 -21.25 -16.98
C LEU A 482 7.20 -22.22 -16.78
N PHE A 483 6.08 -21.77 -16.20
CA PHE A 483 4.86 -22.59 -16.10
C PHE A 483 4.27 -22.93 -17.47
N GLU A 484 4.15 -21.96 -18.38
CA GLU A 484 3.59 -22.19 -19.72
C GLU A 484 4.52 -23.02 -20.63
N SER A 485 5.82 -23.09 -20.33
CA SER A 485 6.78 -23.93 -21.06
C SER A 485 6.58 -25.42 -20.86
N ASN A 486 5.76 -25.83 -19.90
CA ASN A 486 5.55 -27.23 -19.49
C ASN A 486 6.80 -27.94 -18.94
N ILE A 487 7.87 -27.21 -18.59
CA ILE A 487 9.05 -27.77 -17.91
C ILE A 487 8.64 -28.49 -16.61
N MET A 488 7.80 -27.84 -15.80
CA MET A 488 7.32 -28.36 -14.52
C MET A 488 5.98 -29.14 -14.62
N GLY A 489 5.59 -29.55 -15.84
CA GLY A 489 4.32 -30.24 -16.11
C GLY A 489 4.49 -31.63 -16.72
N LYS A 490 3.38 -32.28 -17.10
CA LYS A 490 3.40 -33.57 -17.83
C LYS A 490 3.37 -33.41 -19.36
N GLU A 491 2.83 -32.31 -19.84
CA GLU A 491 2.69 -32.00 -21.28
C GLU A 491 4.05 -31.79 -21.99
N LYS A 492 4.06 -31.78 -23.33
CA LYS A 492 5.26 -31.52 -24.14
C LYS A 492 5.81 -30.11 -23.89
N ILE A 493 7.14 -29.98 -23.88
CA ILE A 493 7.84 -28.72 -23.65
C ILE A 493 7.61 -27.76 -24.82
N ILE A 494 7.30 -26.50 -24.50
CA ILE A 494 7.15 -25.43 -25.49
C ILE A 494 8.43 -24.59 -25.51
N LEU A 495 9.26 -24.78 -26.53
CA LEU A 495 10.60 -24.20 -26.62
C LEU A 495 10.62 -22.67 -26.56
N SER A 496 9.70 -22.00 -27.26
CA SER A 496 9.61 -20.53 -27.24
C SER A 496 9.33 -19.99 -25.85
N LYS A 497 8.53 -20.70 -25.04
CA LYS A 497 8.25 -20.33 -23.65
C LYS A 497 9.42 -20.63 -22.72
N ALA A 498 10.18 -21.70 -22.98
CA ALA A 498 11.43 -21.95 -22.26
C ALA A 498 12.48 -20.85 -22.53
N PHE A 499 12.60 -20.40 -23.78
CA PHE A 499 13.44 -19.26 -24.15
C PHE A 499 13.01 -17.96 -23.47
N LEU A 500 11.71 -17.65 -23.47
CA LEU A 500 11.21 -16.46 -22.77
C LEU A 500 11.43 -16.58 -21.25
N ALA A 501 11.25 -17.75 -20.64
CA ALA A 501 11.57 -17.95 -19.23
C ALA A 501 13.06 -17.69 -18.95
N SER A 502 13.94 -18.19 -19.81
CA SER A 502 15.39 -17.99 -19.75
C SER A 502 15.78 -16.51 -19.90
N LEU A 503 15.26 -15.85 -20.93
CA LEU A 503 15.52 -14.45 -21.23
C LEU A 503 15.07 -13.55 -20.08
N PHE A 504 13.82 -13.67 -19.63
CA PHE A 504 13.27 -12.80 -18.61
C PHE A 504 13.92 -13.03 -17.23
N SER A 505 14.20 -14.29 -16.85
CA SER A 505 14.88 -14.55 -15.58
C SER A 505 16.32 -14.04 -15.57
N ALA A 506 17.04 -14.16 -16.68
CA ALA A 506 18.39 -13.60 -16.80
C ALA A 506 18.37 -12.06 -16.81
N THR A 507 17.43 -11.43 -17.52
CA THR A 507 17.24 -9.97 -17.46
C THR A 507 16.95 -9.49 -16.03
N ALA A 508 16.19 -10.27 -15.23
CA ALA A 508 15.94 -9.93 -13.83
C ALA A 508 17.24 -9.88 -13.01
N VAL A 509 18.23 -10.74 -13.29
CA VAL A 509 19.57 -10.67 -12.66
C VAL A 509 20.29 -9.38 -13.01
N LEU A 510 20.18 -8.93 -14.26
CA LEU A 510 20.75 -7.67 -14.72
C LEU A 510 19.99 -6.44 -14.17
N CYS A 511 18.81 -6.62 -13.57
CA CYS A 511 18.15 -5.59 -12.76
C CYS A 511 18.67 -5.60 -11.32
N ARG A 512 18.80 -6.80 -10.72
CA ARG A 512 19.20 -7.01 -9.33
C ARG A 512 20.01 -8.31 -9.16
N PRO A 513 21.25 -8.24 -8.64
CA PRO A 513 22.09 -9.43 -8.44
C PRO A 513 21.46 -10.50 -7.53
N THR A 514 20.67 -10.11 -6.52
CA THR A 514 20.00 -11.05 -5.60
C THR A 514 19.08 -12.03 -6.32
N LEU A 515 18.51 -11.65 -7.46
CA LEU A 515 17.62 -12.50 -8.26
C LEU A 515 18.37 -13.60 -9.05
N ALA A 516 19.71 -13.60 -9.02
CA ALA A 516 20.52 -14.69 -9.57
C ALA A 516 20.15 -16.04 -8.96
N LEU A 517 19.79 -16.09 -7.68
CA LEU A 517 19.36 -17.31 -7.00
C LEU A 517 18.15 -17.94 -7.69
N TYR A 518 17.15 -17.12 -8.06
CA TYR A 518 15.99 -17.59 -8.81
C TYR A 518 16.33 -18.00 -10.24
N CYS A 519 17.21 -17.25 -10.92
CA CYS A 519 17.66 -17.60 -12.27
C CYS A 519 18.39 -18.97 -12.28
N VAL A 520 19.26 -19.22 -11.30
CA VAL A 520 19.93 -20.53 -11.12
C VAL A 520 18.91 -21.62 -10.81
N CYS A 521 17.91 -21.35 -9.97
CA CYS A 521 16.83 -22.29 -9.69
C CYS A 521 16.05 -22.67 -10.97
N ILE A 522 15.73 -21.69 -11.82
CA ILE A 522 15.07 -21.90 -13.12
C ILE A 522 15.97 -22.71 -14.06
N ALA A 523 17.27 -22.43 -14.11
CA ALA A 523 18.26 -23.21 -14.86
C ALA A 523 18.28 -24.67 -14.40
N VAL A 524 18.26 -24.93 -13.09
CA VAL A 524 18.16 -26.30 -12.54
C VAL A 524 16.86 -26.97 -13.00
N PHE A 525 15.72 -26.27 -13.01
CA PHE A 525 14.46 -26.84 -13.49
C PHE A 525 14.52 -27.18 -14.99
N MET A 526 15.20 -26.36 -15.79
CA MET A 526 15.46 -26.64 -17.20
C MET A 526 16.34 -27.89 -17.36
N LEU A 527 17.40 -28.06 -16.56
CA LEU A 527 18.22 -29.27 -16.57
C LEU A 527 17.44 -30.52 -16.16
N MET A 528 16.57 -30.42 -15.15
CA MET A 528 15.71 -31.53 -14.72
C MET A 528 14.76 -31.99 -15.85
N ALA A 529 14.35 -31.10 -16.74
CA ALA A 529 13.52 -31.40 -17.90
C ALA A 529 14.32 -31.94 -19.11
N PHE A 530 15.63 -32.07 -19.03
CA PHE A 530 16.49 -32.52 -20.15
C PHE A 530 16.05 -33.87 -20.74
N LYS A 531 15.80 -34.88 -19.90
CA LYS A 531 15.36 -36.21 -20.36
C LYS A 531 14.01 -36.16 -21.08
N LYS A 532 13.14 -35.23 -20.68
CA LYS A 532 11.81 -35.02 -21.25
C LYS A 532 11.84 -34.25 -22.57
N SER A 533 12.91 -33.51 -22.85
CA SER A 533 12.98 -32.57 -23.98
C SER A 533 13.04 -33.21 -25.37
N GLY A 534 13.41 -34.50 -25.47
CA GLY A 534 13.41 -35.22 -26.73
C GLY A 534 14.01 -36.61 -26.66
N GLU A 535 13.64 -37.43 -27.65
CA GLU A 535 14.09 -38.83 -27.79
C GLU A 535 15.50 -38.93 -28.38
N ASN A 536 15.91 -37.97 -29.22
CA ASN A 536 17.21 -37.94 -29.88
C ASN A 536 18.08 -36.76 -29.46
N THR A 537 19.40 -36.88 -29.68
CA THR A 537 20.40 -35.87 -29.31
C THR A 537 20.11 -34.51 -29.92
N LYS A 538 19.67 -34.46 -31.19
CA LYS A 538 19.37 -33.20 -31.88
C LYS A 538 18.27 -32.40 -31.19
N LYS A 539 17.13 -33.02 -30.84
CA LYS A 539 16.04 -32.34 -30.12
C LYS A 539 16.46 -31.85 -28.74
N ARG A 540 17.28 -32.64 -28.04
CA ARG A 540 17.85 -32.26 -26.74
C ARG A 540 18.79 -31.06 -26.83
N LEU A 541 19.64 -31.00 -27.86
CA LEU A 541 20.51 -29.85 -28.13
C LEU A 541 19.72 -28.59 -28.48
N ILE A 542 18.67 -28.71 -29.31
CA ILE A 542 17.77 -27.59 -29.60
C ILE A 542 17.10 -27.10 -28.32
N TYR A 543 16.63 -28.01 -27.46
CA TYR A 543 16.07 -27.61 -26.17
C TYR A 543 17.08 -26.86 -25.30
N LEU A 544 18.29 -27.38 -25.15
CA LEU A 544 19.35 -26.73 -24.38
C LEU A 544 19.68 -25.34 -24.95
N ALA A 545 19.70 -25.19 -26.28
CA ALA A 545 19.90 -23.89 -26.90
C ALA A 545 18.80 -22.89 -26.49
N TYR A 546 17.53 -23.27 -26.59
CA TYR A 546 16.43 -22.40 -26.16
C TYR A 546 16.43 -22.13 -24.64
N ALA A 547 16.80 -23.12 -23.83
CA ALA A 547 16.81 -23.00 -22.38
C ALA A 547 17.96 -22.16 -21.84
N PHE A 548 19.15 -22.21 -22.45
CA PHE A 548 20.37 -21.64 -21.87
C PHE A 548 21.01 -20.51 -22.66
N VAL A 549 20.80 -20.40 -23.98
CA VAL A 549 21.44 -19.32 -24.76
C VAL A 549 21.13 -17.94 -24.19
N PRO A 550 19.87 -17.58 -23.85
CA PRO A 550 19.61 -16.25 -23.27
C PRO A 550 20.34 -16.01 -21.95
N MET A 551 20.26 -16.98 -21.02
CA MET A 551 20.96 -16.92 -19.73
C MET A 551 22.48 -16.79 -19.89
N VAL A 552 23.08 -17.60 -20.76
CA VAL A 552 24.53 -17.58 -20.99
C VAL A 552 24.96 -16.28 -21.65
N CYS A 553 24.24 -15.80 -22.67
CA CYS A 553 24.56 -14.54 -23.33
C CYS A 553 24.48 -13.36 -22.36
N LEU A 554 23.39 -13.22 -21.60
CA LEU A 554 23.23 -12.12 -20.65
C LEU A 554 24.17 -12.25 -19.45
N GLY A 555 24.45 -13.48 -18.99
CA GLY A 555 25.46 -13.74 -17.97
C GLY A 555 26.86 -13.35 -18.43
N ILE A 556 27.23 -13.63 -19.69
CA ILE A 556 28.51 -13.19 -20.27
C ILE A 556 28.58 -11.67 -20.36
N VAL A 557 27.50 -11.00 -20.79
CA VAL A 557 27.44 -9.52 -20.79
C VAL A 557 27.69 -8.97 -19.39
N GLN A 558 27.05 -9.52 -18.36
CA GLN A 558 27.28 -9.11 -16.98
C GLN A 558 28.72 -9.38 -16.52
N MET A 559 29.30 -10.54 -16.85
CA MET A 559 30.68 -10.88 -16.49
C MET A 559 31.70 -9.95 -17.17
N ILE A 560 31.49 -9.60 -18.44
CA ILE A 560 32.33 -8.62 -19.15
C ILE A 560 32.21 -7.25 -18.51
N TYR A 561 30.99 -6.81 -18.17
CA TYR A 561 30.75 -5.54 -17.49
C TYR A 561 31.43 -5.48 -16.12
N ASN A 562 31.37 -6.56 -15.34
CA ASN A 562 32.05 -6.66 -14.05
C ASN A 562 33.58 -6.64 -14.21
N TYR A 563 34.11 -7.39 -15.18
CA TYR A 563 35.55 -7.40 -15.46
C TYR A 563 36.07 -6.03 -15.87
N ALA A 564 35.30 -5.28 -16.68
CA ALA A 564 35.67 -3.93 -17.08
C ALA A 564 35.69 -2.92 -15.92
N ARG A 565 34.89 -3.13 -14.86
CA ARG A 565 34.84 -2.26 -13.68
C ARG A 565 35.85 -2.64 -12.59
N PHE A 566 36.01 -3.92 -12.33
CA PHE A 566 36.71 -4.42 -11.13
C PHE A 566 37.84 -5.41 -11.42
N GLY A 567 38.11 -5.70 -12.70
CA GLY A 567 39.11 -6.70 -13.10
C GLY A 567 38.71 -8.16 -12.79
N SER A 568 37.48 -8.40 -12.33
CA SER A 568 36.96 -9.73 -12.00
C SER A 568 35.54 -9.92 -12.57
N PRO A 569 35.26 -11.04 -13.27
CA PRO A 569 33.93 -11.29 -13.84
C PRO A 569 32.85 -11.59 -12.78
N LEU A 570 33.26 -12.00 -11.58
CA LEU A 570 32.36 -12.39 -10.49
C LEU A 570 32.21 -11.31 -9.41
N ASP A 571 32.91 -10.19 -9.54
CA ASP A 571 32.81 -9.08 -8.60
C ASP A 571 31.67 -8.13 -9.04
N PHE A 572 30.66 -7.95 -8.18
CA PHE A 572 29.54 -7.05 -8.43
C PHE A 572 29.76 -5.66 -7.82
N GLY A 573 30.83 -5.46 -7.05
CA GLY A 573 31.28 -4.17 -6.55
C GLY A 573 30.60 -3.64 -5.30
N ILE A 574 29.68 -4.39 -4.68
CA ILE A 574 28.95 -3.93 -3.48
C ILE A 574 29.90 -3.52 -2.36
N GLN A 575 31.02 -4.25 -2.20
CA GLN A 575 32.06 -4.01 -1.19
C GLN A 575 32.67 -2.61 -1.25
N TYR A 576 32.65 -1.99 -2.44
CA TYR A 576 33.29 -0.71 -2.71
C TYR A 576 32.29 0.47 -2.62
N SER A 577 31.11 0.28 -2.04
CA SER A 577 30.08 1.31 -1.94
C SER A 577 30.43 2.36 -0.89
N LEU A 578 30.38 3.64 -1.26
CA LEU A 578 30.58 4.77 -0.36
C LEU A 578 29.30 5.10 0.41
N THR A 579 28.94 4.23 1.35
CA THR A 579 27.68 4.27 2.09
C THR A 579 27.91 4.50 3.59
N ILE A 580 26.96 4.07 4.41
CA ILE A 580 26.93 4.20 5.87
C ILE A 580 28.05 3.41 6.52
N ASN A 581 28.29 2.17 6.06
CA ASN A 581 29.30 1.25 6.58
C ASN A 581 30.41 1.01 5.55
N ASP A 582 31.61 0.73 6.05
CA ASP A 582 32.69 0.14 5.27
C ASP A 582 32.42 -1.35 5.07
N PHE A 583 31.88 -1.70 3.90
CA PHE A 583 31.60 -3.10 3.57
C PHE A 583 32.86 -3.94 3.43
N THR A 584 34.01 -3.35 3.04
CA THR A 584 35.28 -4.07 2.91
C THR A 584 35.78 -4.66 4.24
N LYS A 585 35.28 -4.15 5.37
CA LYS A 585 35.61 -4.59 6.73
C LYS A 585 34.43 -5.21 7.47
N SER A 586 33.27 -5.34 6.83
CA SER A 586 32.06 -5.85 7.48
C SER A 586 32.20 -7.31 7.86
N GLN A 587 31.73 -7.65 9.07
CA GLN A 587 31.86 -9.00 9.64
C GLN A 587 30.50 -9.66 9.79
N TYR A 588 30.44 -10.94 9.42
CA TYR A 588 29.22 -11.71 9.56
C TYR A 588 28.90 -11.95 11.04
N HIS A 589 27.67 -11.61 11.44
CA HIS A 589 27.11 -11.93 12.74
C HIS A 589 25.76 -12.64 12.56
N THR A 590 25.65 -13.84 13.12
CA THR A 590 24.40 -14.62 13.08
C THR A 590 23.22 -13.84 13.67
N ASP A 591 23.47 -13.03 14.70
CA ASP A 591 22.43 -12.24 15.38
C ASP A 591 21.78 -11.23 14.43
N PHE A 592 22.54 -10.59 13.53
CA PHE A 592 21.97 -9.70 12.50
C PHE A 592 21.08 -10.44 11.50
N VAL A 593 21.42 -11.69 11.15
CA VAL A 593 20.55 -12.55 10.34
C VAL A 593 19.26 -12.87 11.09
N LEU A 594 19.34 -13.18 12.39
CA LEU A 594 18.17 -13.47 13.22
C LEU A 594 17.25 -12.25 13.37
N VAL A 595 17.83 -11.06 13.55
CA VAL A 595 17.11 -9.78 13.55
C VAL A 595 16.36 -9.58 12.23
N ALA A 596 17.02 -9.79 11.09
CA ALA A 596 16.38 -9.67 9.78
C ALA A 596 15.24 -10.71 9.61
N TRP A 597 15.49 -11.99 9.92
CA TRP A 597 14.45 -13.03 9.85
C TRP A 597 13.26 -12.71 10.75
N PHE A 598 13.50 -12.26 11.98
CA PHE A 598 12.43 -11.90 12.89
C PHE A 598 11.58 -10.77 12.32
N ASN A 599 12.20 -9.67 11.88
CA ASN A 599 11.47 -8.52 11.36
C ASN A 599 10.70 -8.83 10.07
N TYR A 600 11.30 -9.52 9.10
CA TYR A 600 10.62 -9.83 7.84
C TYR A 600 9.62 -10.97 7.91
N LEU A 601 9.76 -11.93 8.84
CA LEU A 601 8.89 -13.12 8.87
C LEU A 601 7.95 -13.16 10.07
N PHE A 602 8.39 -12.74 11.26
CA PHE A 602 7.73 -13.05 12.53
C PHE A 602 7.24 -11.82 13.32
N ASN A 603 7.63 -10.61 12.96
CA ASN A 603 7.26 -9.42 13.72
C ASN A 603 5.74 -9.20 13.70
N ILE A 604 5.14 -8.97 14.85
CA ILE A 604 3.69 -9.04 15.04
C ILE A 604 3.09 -7.63 14.87
N PRO A 605 1.95 -7.47 14.18
CA PRO A 605 1.25 -6.18 14.13
C PRO A 605 0.81 -5.74 15.53
N SER A 606 1.13 -4.49 15.86
CA SER A 606 0.61 -3.78 17.03
C SER A 606 -0.66 -3.02 16.65
N PHE A 607 -1.69 -3.15 17.50
CA PHE A 607 -2.98 -2.49 17.31
C PHE A 607 -3.17 -1.40 18.37
N SER A 608 -3.54 -0.20 17.92
CA SER A 608 -3.79 0.96 18.76
C SER A 608 -5.10 1.64 18.38
N ALA A 609 -5.75 2.31 19.34
CA ALA A 609 -6.87 3.21 19.08
C ALA A 609 -6.42 4.61 18.64
N SER A 610 -5.11 4.79 18.40
CA SER A 610 -4.55 6.00 17.82
C SER A 610 -3.94 5.67 16.46
N TYR A 611 -4.09 6.58 15.50
CA TYR A 611 -3.43 6.49 14.20
C TYR A 611 -1.91 6.26 14.40
N PRO A 612 -1.25 5.34 13.65
CA PRO A 612 -1.70 4.64 12.43
C PRO A 612 -2.65 3.44 12.64
N PHE A 613 -3.13 3.18 13.85
CA PHE A 613 -3.91 2.01 14.31
C PHE A 613 -3.24 0.66 14.18
N ILE A 614 -2.48 0.44 13.11
CA ILE A 614 -1.76 -0.78 12.80
C ILE A 614 -0.32 -0.37 12.48
N SER A 615 0.60 -0.70 13.38
CA SER A 615 2.02 -0.42 13.23
C SER A 615 2.85 -1.62 13.68
N THR A 616 4.13 -1.61 13.34
CA THR A 616 5.06 -2.65 13.79
C THR A 616 6.39 -1.99 14.09
N HIS A 617 6.83 -2.00 15.35
CA HIS A 617 8.14 -1.47 15.71
C HIS A 617 9.23 -2.46 15.31
N PHE A 618 10.34 -1.95 14.76
CA PHE A 618 11.51 -2.78 14.47
C PHE A 618 12.05 -3.39 15.78
N GLN A 619 12.47 -4.65 15.72
CA GLN A 619 12.99 -5.37 16.88
C GLN A 619 14.47 -5.71 16.68
N THR A 620 15.35 -5.16 17.51
CA THR A 620 16.80 -5.45 17.50
C THR A 620 17.14 -6.75 18.24
N LEU A 621 16.19 -7.32 18.98
CA LEU A 621 16.38 -8.56 19.78
C LEU A 621 17.56 -8.48 20.77
N ASP A 622 17.77 -7.30 21.37
CA ASP A 622 18.91 -7.01 22.27
C ASP A 622 20.29 -7.25 21.65
N THR A 623 20.37 -7.25 20.32
CA THR A 623 21.64 -7.37 19.60
C THR A 623 22.43 -6.07 19.74
N ASN A 624 23.59 -6.14 20.38
CA ASN A 624 24.45 -5.00 20.64
C ASN A 624 25.48 -4.84 19.50
N GLY A 625 25.09 -4.11 18.45
CA GLY A 625 25.94 -3.80 17.29
C GLY A 625 25.25 -2.83 16.34
N PHE A 626 25.99 -2.29 15.36
CA PHE A 626 25.42 -1.40 14.36
C PHE A 626 24.79 -2.20 13.22
N PHE A 627 23.46 -2.39 13.29
CA PHE A 627 22.67 -2.93 12.20
C PHE A 627 21.79 -1.81 11.64
N TYR A 628 22.07 -1.40 10.40
CA TYR A 628 21.32 -0.29 9.80
C TYR A 628 19.84 -0.66 9.63
N GLU A 629 18.96 0.25 10.01
CA GLU A 629 17.51 0.16 9.79
C GLU A 629 17.05 1.43 9.07
N ASP A 630 16.36 1.27 7.94
CA ASP A 630 15.87 2.40 7.15
C ASP A 630 14.57 2.99 7.73
N THR A 631 14.51 3.21 9.05
CA THR A 631 13.35 3.76 9.78
C THR A 631 13.10 5.23 9.46
N LEU A 632 14.18 5.98 9.17
CA LEU A 632 14.13 7.37 8.72
C LEU A 632 13.46 7.55 7.37
N SER A 633 13.40 6.50 6.53
CA SER A 633 12.75 6.56 5.21
C SER A 633 11.51 5.67 5.09
N THR A 634 11.43 4.59 5.87
CA THR A 634 10.35 3.60 5.82
C THR A 634 9.92 3.16 7.22
N ALA A 635 8.63 3.21 7.52
CA ALA A 635 8.12 2.61 8.74
C ALA A 635 8.23 1.08 8.62
N ASN A 636 8.66 0.41 9.68
CA ASN A 636 8.74 -1.05 9.67
C ASN A 636 7.35 -1.69 9.45
N THR A 637 7.33 -2.87 8.81
CA THR A 637 6.10 -3.61 8.49
C THR A 637 5.99 -4.88 9.31
N SER A 638 4.78 -5.43 9.42
CA SER A 638 4.58 -6.72 10.07
C SER A 638 5.31 -7.82 9.31
N GLY A 639 5.79 -8.82 10.05
CA GLY A 639 6.38 -10.02 9.48
C GLY A 639 5.40 -10.73 8.54
N LEU A 640 5.93 -11.29 7.45
CA LEU A 640 5.16 -11.81 6.35
C LEU A 640 4.21 -12.97 6.75
N LEU A 641 4.53 -13.75 7.79
CA LEU A 641 3.59 -14.77 8.32
C LEU A 641 2.31 -14.15 8.89
N PHE A 642 2.45 -12.97 9.50
CA PHE A 642 1.33 -12.23 10.09
C PHE A 642 0.66 -11.30 9.07
N LEU A 643 1.31 -10.91 7.98
CA LEU A 643 0.64 -10.25 6.85
C LEU A 643 -0.17 -11.26 6.02
N ALA A 644 0.47 -12.36 5.61
CA ALA A 644 -0.09 -13.41 4.79
C ALA A 644 -0.35 -14.67 5.63
N LEU A 645 -1.43 -14.66 6.43
CA LEU A 645 -1.82 -15.80 7.28
C LEU A 645 -1.79 -17.19 6.60
N PRO A 646 -2.07 -17.37 5.29
CA PRO A 646 -1.91 -18.65 4.62
C PRO A 646 -0.49 -19.24 4.73
N MET A 647 0.53 -18.44 5.00
CA MET A 647 1.91 -18.89 5.20
C MET A 647 2.09 -19.83 6.40
N PHE A 648 1.21 -19.80 7.41
CA PHE A 648 1.21 -20.82 8.47
C PHE A 648 1.00 -22.25 7.92
N ALA A 649 0.55 -22.42 6.67
CA ALA A 649 0.51 -23.72 6.00
C ALA A 649 1.89 -24.38 5.84
N TYR A 650 3.01 -23.64 5.93
CA TYR A 650 4.34 -24.23 5.97
C TYR A 650 4.53 -25.20 7.15
N MET A 651 3.83 -24.99 8.28
CA MET A 651 3.82 -25.93 9.42
C MET A 651 3.18 -27.28 9.05
N LEU A 652 2.35 -27.32 8.00
CA LEU A 652 1.71 -28.53 7.49
C LEU A 652 2.51 -29.20 6.36
N SER A 653 3.69 -28.68 6.02
CA SER A 653 4.55 -29.20 4.95
C SER A 653 4.92 -30.67 5.16
N GLY A 654 5.24 -31.09 6.39
CA GLY A 654 5.53 -32.49 6.71
C GLY A 654 4.35 -33.42 6.44
N LYS A 655 3.12 -32.97 6.73
CA LYS A 655 1.88 -33.71 6.42
C LYS A 655 1.63 -33.78 4.92
N ALA A 656 1.85 -32.69 4.19
CA ALA A 656 1.76 -32.66 2.73
C ALA A 656 2.79 -33.61 2.10
N PHE A 657 4.04 -33.55 2.57
CA PHE A 657 5.15 -34.37 2.06
C PHE A 657 4.92 -35.87 2.27
N LYS A 658 4.36 -36.28 3.41
CA LYS A 658 3.97 -37.67 3.68
C LYS A 658 2.86 -38.18 2.74
N LYS A 659 1.98 -37.30 2.24
CA LYS A 659 0.88 -37.63 1.32
C LYS A 659 1.29 -37.66 -0.17
N LEU A 660 2.55 -37.37 -0.49
CA LEU A 660 3.06 -37.47 -1.85
C LEU A 660 3.22 -38.96 -2.25
N PRO A 661 2.78 -39.35 -3.46
CA PRO A 661 2.62 -40.76 -3.82
C PRO A 661 3.94 -41.50 -4.01
N ASP A 662 4.99 -40.80 -4.47
CA ASP A 662 6.25 -41.43 -4.89
C ASP A 662 7.47 -40.53 -4.64
N ARG A 663 8.68 -41.12 -4.76
CA ARG A 663 9.95 -40.42 -4.52
C ARG A 663 10.21 -39.29 -5.51
N GLN A 664 9.81 -39.42 -6.77
CA GLN A 664 9.99 -38.37 -7.78
C GLN A 664 9.08 -37.17 -7.46
N SER A 665 7.84 -37.40 -7.06
CA SER A 665 6.94 -36.33 -6.60
C SER A 665 7.50 -35.59 -5.38
N LYS A 666 8.16 -36.30 -4.46
CA LYS A 666 8.86 -35.68 -3.32
C LYS A 666 10.03 -34.80 -3.76
N ILE A 667 10.90 -35.32 -4.65
CA ILE A 667 12.02 -34.54 -5.20
C ILE A 667 11.51 -33.30 -5.95
N ASN A 668 10.48 -33.47 -6.78
CA ASN A 668 9.86 -32.36 -7.51
C ASN A 668 9.23 -31.33 -6.57
N SER A 669 8.62 -31.76 -5.46
CA SER A 669 8.09 -30.83 -4.45
C SER A 669 9.19 -30.06 -3.74
N LEU A 670 10.33 -30.68 -3.43
CA LEU A 670 11.47 -29.99 -2.85
C LEU A 670 12.04 -28.98 -3.85
N ALA A 671 12.25 -29.40 -5.09
CA ALA A 671 12.80 -28.54 -6.15
C ALA A 671 11.85 -27.38 -6.49
N TYR A 672 10.59 -27.65 -6.83
CA TYR A 672 9.67 -26.65 -7.39
C TYR A 672 8.93 -25.81 -6.35
N ILE A 673 8.90 -26.21 -5.08
CA ILE A 673 8.24 -25.47 -3.99
C ILE A 673 9.25 -25.08 -2.91
N ALA A 674 9.93 -26.04 -2.27
CA ALA A 674 10.75 -25.73 -1.10
C ALA A 674 11.95 -24.83 -1.42
N VAL A 675 12.65 -25.07 -2.54
CA VAL A 675 13.78 -24.23 -2.95
C VAL A 675 13.35 -22.79 -3.28
N PRO A 676 12.47 -22.54 -4.27
CA PRO A 676 12.12 -21.18 -4.66
C PRO A 676 11.24 -20.44 -3.65
N CYS A 677 10.39 -21.14 -2.89
CA CYS A 677 9.42 -20.47 -2.00
C CYS A 677 9.85 -20.45 -0.53
N VAL A 678 10.95 -21.12 -0.15
CA VAL A 678 11.45 -21.12 1.24
C VAL A 678 12.96 -20.87 1.27
N LEU A 679 13.77 -21.73 0.65
CA LEU A 679 15.23 -21.63 0.77
C LEU A 679 15.76 -20.31 0.22
N ILE A 680 15.38 -19.95 -1.01
CA ILE A 680 15.85 -18.71 -1.65
C ILE A 680 15.39 -17.47 -0.88
N PRO A 681 14.09 -17.29 -0.55
CA PRO A 681 13.63 -16.22 0.34
C PRO A 681 14.41 -16.08 1.64
N VAL A 682 14.65 -17.19 2.36
CA VAL A 682 15.37 -17.20 3.63
C VAL A 682 16.84 -16.78 3.44
N VAL A 683 17.48 -17.20 2.35
CA VAL A 683 18.85 -16.79 1.99
C VAL A 683 18.90 -15.31 1.62
N ILE A 684 17.94 -14.81 0.84
CA ILE A 684 17.84 -13.38 0.49
C ILE A 684 17.70 -12.54 1.77
N ILE A 685 16.79 -12.91 2.67
CA ILE A 685 16.62 -12.19 3.94
C ILE A 685 17.90 -12.28 4.77
N ALA A 686 18.56 -13.44 4.81
CA ALA A 686 19.81 -13.60 5.55
C ALA A 686 20.90 -12.68 4.99
N SER A 687 20.97 -12.47 3.67
CA SER A 687 21.99 -11.62 3.03
C SER A 687 21.92 -10.14 3.42
N VAL A 688 20.83 -9.71 4.06
CA VAL A 688 20.63 -8.34 4.54
C VAL A 688 21.52 -8.01 5.75
N TRP A 689 22.17 -9.00 6.36
CA TRP A 689 23.10 -8.79 7.50
C TRP A 689 24.16 -7.72 7.24
N GLU A 690 24.62 -7.58 5.99
CA GLU A 690 25.65 -6.63 5.58
C GLU A 690 25.06 -5.24 5.32
N SER A 691 23.93 -5.15 4.60
CA SER A 691 23.36 -3.89 4.11
C SER A 691 22.35 -3.23 5.07
N GLY A 692 21.84 -3.97 6.06
CA GLY A 692 20.79 -3.51 6.98
C GLY A 692 19.37 -3.60 6.41
N TYR A 693 18.38 -3.43 7.28
CA TYR A 693 16.96 -3.64 7.01
C TYR A 693 16.32 -2.47 6.23
N ALA A 694 15.54 -2.82 5.20
CA ALA A 694 14.62 -1.89 4.54
C ALA A 694 13.36 -2.62 4.04
N VAL A 695 12.17 -2.08 4.31
CA VAL A 695 10.89 -2.74 3.98
C VAL A 695 10.77 -3.10 2.50
N ARG A 696 11.37 -2.30 1.62
CA ARG A 696 11.41 -2.49 0.16
C ARG A 696 11.91 -3.86 -0.29
N TYR A 697 12.78 -4.54 0.47
CA TYR A 697 13.29 -5.87 0.10
C TYR A 697 12.21 -6.95 0.10
N MET A 698 11.05 -6.71 0.71
CA MET A 698 9.88 -7.60 0.66
C MET A 698 9.50 -8.01 -0.77
N LEU A 699 9.74 -7.15 -1.76
CA LEU A 699 9.43 -7.45 -3.16
C LEU A 699 10.25 -8.62 -3.75
N ASP A 700 11.44 -8.89 -3.21
CA ASP A 700 12.34 -9.95 -3.70
C ASP A 700 11.97 -11.35 -3.16
N PHE A 701 11.01 -11.46 -2.23
CA PHE A 701 10.66 -12.75 -1.61
C PHE A 701 9.21 -12.98 -1.19
N SER A 702 8.37 -11.93 -1.07
CA SER A 702 7.06 -12.07 -0.44
C SER A 702 6.09 -12.92 -1.25
N TRP A 703 5.96 -12.65 -2.54
CA TRP A 703 5.00 -13.34 -3.40
C TRP A 703 5.40 -14.81 -3.64
N GLU A 704 6.70 -15.11 -3.68
CA GLU A 704 7.24 -16.47 -3.78
C GLU A 704 6.86 -17.31 -2.56
N MET A 705 7.09 -16.76 -1.36
CA MET A 705 6.71 -17.42 -0.10
C MET A 705 5.20 -17.63 0.01
N ILE A 706 4.39 -16.68 -0.45
CA ILE A 706 2.93 -16.82 -0.46
C ILE A 706 2.51 -17.95 -1.42
N ILE A 707 3.08 -18.04 -2.62
CA ILE A 707 2.74 -19.11 -3.59
C ILE A 707 3.06 -20.49 -3.02
N GLY A 708 4.21 -20.67 -2.38
CA GLY A 708 4.59 -21.95 -1.79
C GLY A 708 3.63 -22.40 -0.68
N SER A 709 3.13 -21.47 0.14
CA SER A 709 2.14 -21.78 1.16
C SER A 709 0.77 -22.15 0.57
N LEU A 710 0.33 -21.41 -0.46
CA LEU A 710 -0.90 -21.72 -1.20
C LEU A 710 -0.81 -23.09 -1.90
N ALA A 711 0.35 -23.48 -2.42
CA ALA A 711 0.56 -24.81 -3.00
C ALA A 711 0.31 -25.92 -1.98
N ILE A 712 0.77 -25.74 -0.73
CA ILE A 712 0.52 -26.69 0.37
C ILE A 712 -0.98 -26.75 0.69
N ILE A 713 -1.65 -25.59 0.81
CA ILE A 713 -3.09 -25.52 1.09
C ILE A 713 -3.88 -26.24 0.00
N PHE A 714 -3.67 -25.89 -1.27
CA PHE A 714 -4.43 -26.49 -2.39
C PHE A 714 -4.16 -27.99 -2.52
N PHE A 715 -2.92 -28.43 -2.31
CA PHE A 715 -2.60 -29.86 -2.30
C PHE A 715 -3.36 -30.62 -1.19
N LEU A 716 -3.35 -30.09 0.04
CA LEU A 716 -4.03 -30.72 1.17
C LEU A 716 -5.56 -30.68 1.02
N MET A 717 -6.11 -29.58 0.49
CA MET A 717 -7.54 -29.46 0.17
C MET A 717 -7.99 -30.49 -0.87
N ARG A 718 -7.15 -30.76 -1.87
CA ARG A 718 -7.43 -31.80 -2.88
C ARG A 718 -7.40 -33.21 -2.28
N LYS A 719 -6.57 -33.43 -1.26
CA LYS A 719 -6.39 -34.74 -0.59
C LYS A 719 -7.34 -34.99 0.58
N THR A 720 -8.23 -34.06 0.91
CA THR A 720 -9.22 -34.24 1.98
C THR A 720 -10.61 -34.44 1.39
N GLU A 721 -11.38 -35.36 1.95
CA GLU A 721 -12.80 -35.57 1.62
C GLU A 721 -13.72 -34.88 2.64
N ASN A 722 -13.17 -34.46 3.79
CA ASN A 722 -13.92 -33.81 4.85
C ASN A 722 -14.42 -32.42 4.40
N ILE A 723 -15.73 -32.32 4.21
CA ILE A 723 -16.43 -31.11 3.74
C ILE A 723 -16.29 -29.97 4.75
N THR A 724 -16.34 -30.27 6.05
CA THR A 724 -16.18 -29.27 7.12
C THR A 724 -14.81 -28.61 7.06
N ILE A 725 -13.75 -29.41 6.91
CA ILE A 725 -12.37 -28.87 6.77
C ILE A 725 -12.27 -28.00 5.52
N LYS A 726 -12.82 -28.42 4.38
CA LYS A 726 -12.82 -27.59 3.15
C LYS A 726 -13.52 -26.26 3.38
N LYS A 727 -14.67 -26.26 4.06
CA LYS A 727 -15.43 -25.04 4.40
C LYS A 727 -14.63 -24.12 5.33
N LEU A 728 -13.96 -24.67 6.34
CA LEU A 728 -13.12 -23.91 7.27
C LEU A 728 -11.91 -23.29 6.58
N VAL A 729 -11.18 -24.06 5.76
CA VAL A 729 -10.03 -23.53 5.00
C VAL A 729 -10.47 -22.42 4.04
N LYS A 730 -11.62 -22.58 3.39
CA LYS A 730 -12.20 -21.56 2.54
C LYS A 730 -12.58 -20.29 3.30
N ALA A 731 -13.23 -20.41 4.46
CA ALA A 731 -13.51 -19.28 5.33
C ALA A 731 -12.23 -18.60 5.80
N PHE A 732 -11.20 -19.38 6.16
CA PHE A 732 -9.88 -18.89 6.55
C PHE A 732 -9.19 -18.12 5.42
N LEU A 733 -9.26 -18.57 4.17
CA LEU A 733 -8.69 -17.83 3.02
C LEU A 733 -9.45 -16.52 2.78
N CYS A 734 -10.78 -16.50 2.89
CA CYS A 734 -11.56 -15.27 2.82
C CYS A 734 -11.18 -14.29 3.94
N PHE A 735 -11.07 -14.77 5.18
CA PHE A 735 -10.62 -13.98 6.31
C PHE A 735 -9.20 -13.44 6.09
N SER A 736 -8.29 -14.29 5.59
CA SER A 736 -6.91 -13.90 5.29
C SER A 736 -6.82 -12.81 4.23
N MET A 737 -7.71 -12.80 3.24
CA MET A 737 -7.78 -11.74 2.24
C MET A 737 -8.25 -10.42 2.85
N VAL A 738 -9.28 -10.44 3.71
CA VAL A 738 -9.72 -9.23 4.44
C VAL A 738 -8.61 -8.73 5.36
N TRP A 739 -7.96 -9.64 6.08
CA TRP A 739 -6.82 -9.34 6.94
C TRP A 739 -5.69 -8.68 6.15
N ALA A 740 -5.33 -9.22 4.98
CA ALA A 740 -4.32 -8.64 4.10
C ALA A 740 -4.69 -7.22 3.64
N LEU A 741 -5.95 -7.00 3.26
CA LEU A 741 -6.44 -5.67 2.84
C LEU A 741 -6.43 -4.66 3.98
N ILE A 742 -6.75 -5.08 5.21
CA ILE A 742 -6.77 -4.19 6.37
C ILE A 742 -5.35 -3.98 6.91
N VAL A 743 -4.66 -5.04 7.35
CA VAL A 743 -3.34 -4.93 7.99
C VAL A 743 -2.27 -4.53 6.97
N GLY A 744 -2.14 -5.30 5.89
CA GLY A 744 -1.15 -5.02 4.85
C GLY A 744 -1.47 -3.77 4.05
N GLY A 745 -2.75 -3.52 3.75
CA GLY A 745 -3.20 -2.32 3.05
C GLY A 745 -2.97 -1.04 3.86
N VAL A 746 -3.34 -1.01 5.15
CA VAL A 746 -3.08 0.16 6.01
C VAL A 746 -1.58 0.42 6.15
N GLN A 747 -0.77 -0.61 6.40
CA GLN A 747 0.69 -0.44 6.46
C GLN A 747 1.27 0.03 5.12
N SER A 748 0.75 -0.44 3.98
CA SER A 748 1.18 0.02 2.65
C SER A 748 0.81 1.48 2.40
N VAL A 749 -0.42 1.90 2.73
CA VAL A 749 -0.86 3.30 2.59
C VAL A 749 -0.06 4.20 3.51
N ASN A 750 0.14 3.80 4.78
CA ASN A 750 0.98 4.52 5.73
C ASN A 750 2.42 4.65 5.23
N GLN A 751 2.95 3.64 4.55
CA GLN A 751 4.27 3.69 3.93
C GLN A 751 4.30 4.60 2.70
N MET A 752 3.26 4.60 1.87
CA MET A 752 3.17 5.44 0.66
C MET A 752 3.07 6.93 0.97
N PHE A 753 2.31 7.28 2.01
CA PHE A 753 1.97 8.67 2.35
C PHE A 753 2.59 9.14 3.68
N ARG A 754 3.40 8.27 4.29
CA ARG A 754 4.27 8.52 5.46
C ARG A 754 3.62 9.33 6.58
N TYR A 755 2.90 8.66 7.48
CA TYR A 755 2.62 9.21 8.82
C TYR A 755 3.04 8.20 9.89
N ALA A 756 4.03 8.60 10.69
CA ALA A 756 4.22 8.15 12.07
C ALA A 756 5.10 9.13 12.84
N GLU A 757 6.25 9.57 12.31
CA GLU A 757 7.18 10.36 13.14
C GLU A 757 8.16 11.30 12.40
N TYR A 758 8.42 11.10 11.09
CA TYR A 758 9.62 11.69 10.47
C TYR A 758 9.34 12.78 9.40
N HIS A 759 8.29 12.66 8.56
CA HIS A 759 7.96 13.64 7.52
C HIS A 759 6.46 13.58 7.16
N TYR A 760 5.67 14.62 7.46
CA TYR A 760 4.23 14.69 7.16
C TYR A 760 3.98 15.33 5.79
N ASP A 761 4.32 14.62 4.71
CA ASP A 761 4.19 15.16 3.35
C ASP A 761 2.71 15.25 2.88
N TYR A 762 1.84 14.42 3.47
CA TYR A 762 0.43 14.22 3.07
C TYR A 762 -0.54 14.06 4.27
N PRO A 763 -0.63 15.05 5.18
CA PRO A 763 -1.48 14.97 6.38
C PRO A 763 -2.97 14.80 6.05
N GLU A 764 -3.44 15.30 4.90
CA GLU A 764 -4.81 15.16 4.41
C GLU A 764 -5.20 13.71 4.09
N ILE A 765 -4.25 12.87 3.65
CA ILE A 765 -4.47 11.44 3.44
C ILE A 765 -4.42 10.71 4.78
N ALA A 766 -3.45 11.04 5.63
CA ALA A 766 -3.34 10.45 6.96
C ALA A 766 -4.62 10.69 7.77
N TYR A 767 -5.14 11.92 7.74
CA TYR A 767 -6.43 12.28 8.35
C TYR A 767 -7.58 11.47 7.77
N SER A 768 -7.71 11.36 6.45
CA SER A 768 -8.77 10.54 5.85
C SER A 768 -8.67 9.06 6.23
N LEU A 769 -7.46 8.51 6.30
CA LEU A 769 -7.26 7.15 6.77
C LEU A 769 -7.56 7.01 8.27
N GLU A 770 -7.24 8.02 9.08
CA GLU A 770 -7.67 8.11 10.48
C GLU A 770 -9.19 8.00 10.59
N GLN A 771 -9.90 8.84 9.85
CA GLN A 771 -11.37 8.92 9.86
C GLN A 771 -12.05 7.67 9.28
N ILE A 772 -11.35 6.84 8.49
CA ILE A 772 -11.88 5.53 8.06
C ILE A 772 -12.10 4.60 9.26
N PHE A 773 -11.20 4.61 10.25
CA PHE A 773 -11.25 3.71 11.41
C PHE A 773 -11.73 4.39 12.70
N ALA A 774 -11.28 5.61 13.00
CA ALA A 774 -11.59 6.35 14.23
C ALA A 774 -12.90 7.11 14.13
N PHE A 775 -14.02 6.40 14.01
CA PHE A 775 -15.34 7.02 13.99
C PHE A 775 -15.75 7.72 15.29
N TRP A 776 -15.00 7.52 16.37
CA TRP A 776 -15.21 8.20 17.65
C TRP A 776 -14.48 9.57 17.72
N ARG A 777 -13.70 9.93 16.70
CA ARG A 777 -12.96 11.20 16.60
C ARG A 777 -13.60 12.16 15.61
#